data_AF-A0A100VW94-F1
#
_entry.id   AF-A0A100VW94-F1
#
_cell.length_a   1.000
_cell.length_b   1.000
_cell.length_c   1.000
_cell.angle_alpha   90.00
_cell.angle_beta   90.00
_cell.angle_gamma   90.00
#
_symmetry.space_group_name_H-M   'P 1'
#
loop_
_entity.id
_entity.type
_entity.pdbx_description
1 polymer ?
#
loop_
_entity_poly.entity_id
_entity_poly.type
_entity_poly.pdbx_seq_one_letter_code
_entity_poly.pdbx_strand_id
1 'polypeptide(L)'
;MSRHPNLQDESGENRARLPRRKVLGGLAAAGVASTLVAACNDKTGGNASSGGGGGGQITTDNTVKGATEATKAANKKVMDSLPFNERSDFEDARRGMIARPDTLTIKDANGNVVWDLEEYKKYIADDKPAPDTVNPSLWRNAQLCMEYGLFEVVPDKIYQVRGYDLSNITFIKGDTGWIAYDTLISPETAKAALDLVNDKLGHRPIVAVIHSHSHVDHYGGVRGIINQADVDSGKVKVVAPQSFVEDAVSENVIAGNAMSRRAVYMYGALLPRNAQGGVNGGLGMTVSTGVPSLIIPTDIITTTGQKMTIDGVDMEFQMTPGTEAPTEMNTFFPQFKAMWMAENTTNTMHNLLTLRGAQVRDARIWAKFLDDTIRVYGPNTEVKFQSHHWPMWGNDKIIDYWKRQRDMYKYMHDQSVRLMNEGLVGSEIAEEMQFPPELNNFWPDRGYYGTLKHNTRAVYQRYMGWYDGNPSDLDDLPPQAAAKKYVEYMGGEDAVLEKAKKDFDDGNYRWTAMVLKQVVFANPDSVNGKNLLADSYEQMGYQAESGPWRSVYLQGAYELRNGVPTAGGTDTASPDTIDAMPPEMMFDYLAVRLNGPKAAGKKIALNVDFTDLKKQYGLTVENGVLNYSDGLLPQSDATLKLTKATMNDIQLGKVKLADAISANNVALEGNRQSVDDFVGLLDTFNLWFNIVTP
;
A
#
# COMPACT_ATOMS: atom_id res chain seq x y z
N MET A 1 57.01 27.22 29.28
CA MET A 1 57.48 27.65 27.95
C MET A 1 56.25 27.68 27.06
N SER A 2 55.54 28.81 27.05
CA SER A 2 55.65 29.90 26.05
C SER A 2 54.84 29.58 24.80
N ARG A 3 53.99 30.44 24.22
CA ARG A 3 53.46 31.78 24.53
C ARG A 3 52.34 31.99 23.48
N HIS A 4 51.21 32.54 23.90
CA HIS A 4 50.26 33.31 23.07
C HIS A 4 50.98 34.55 22.45
N PRO A 5 50.46 35.29 21.42
CA PRO A 5 49.15 35.98 21.53
C PRO A 5 48.36 36.40 20.25
N ASN A 6 47.07 36.68 20.51
CA ASN A 6 46.16 37.78 20.09
C ASN A 6 46.42 38.65 18.85
N LEU A 7 45.30 39.09 18.23
CA LEU A 7 44.77 40.48 18.11
C LEU A 7 43.27 40.35 17.70
N GLN A 8 42.26 40.80 18.46
CA GLN A 8 41.70 42.18 18.65
C GLN A 8 41.17 42.80 17.34
N ASP A 9 40.06 43.56 17.25
CA ASP A 9 38.95 44.00 18.12
C ASP A 9 37.94 44.75 17.20
N GLU A 10 36.87 45.29 17.77
CA GLU A 10 35.98 46.38 17.29
C GLU A 10 34.51 46.05 16.96
N SER A 11 33.70 46.05 18.02
CA SER A 11 32.60 47.01 18.32
C SER A 11 31.52 47.35 17.27
N GLY A 12 30.25 47.35 17.72
CA GLY A 12 29.24 48.25 17.15
C GLY A 12 27.78 47.84 17.34
N GLU A 13 27.18 48.27 18.45
CA GLU A 13 25.74 48.24 18.72
C GLU A 13 24.90 49.05 17.70
N ASN A 14 23.71 48.58 17.32
CA ASN A 14 22.41 49.15 17.75
C ASN A 14 21.22 48.79 16.82
N ARG A 15 20.21 48.17 17.45
CA ARG A 15 18.78 48.49 17.43
C ARG A 15 18.13 49.01 16.13
N ALA A 16 17.14 48.26 15.65
CA ALA A 16 15.78 48.79 15.50
C ALA A 16 14.73 47.68 15.61
N ARG A 17 13.57 48.08 16.16
CA ARG A 17 12.50 47.29 16.77
C ARG A 17 11.25 47.28 15.89
N LEU A 18 10.50 46.15 15.94
CA LEU A 18 9.03 46.01 15.95
C LEU A 18 8.23 46.22 14.62
N PRO A 19 6.97 45.71 14.49
CA PRO A 19 6.20 44.79 15.35
C PRO A 19 5.42 43.64 14.65
N ARG A 20 4.94 42.73 15.51
CA ARG A 20 3.87 41.72 15.33
C ARG A 20 2.48 42.32 15.05
N ARG A 21 1.62 41.59 14.32
CA ARG A 21 0.34 40.97 14.76
C ARG A 21 -0.61 40.68 13.57
N LYS A 22 -1.02 39.40 13.44
CA LYS A 22 -2.40 38.85 13.54
C LYS A 22 -3.29 39.07 12.30
N VAL A 23 -4.20 38.21 11.86
CA VAL A 23 -4.67 36.82 12.05
C VAL A 23 -6.04 36.78 11.30
N LEU A 24 -6.51 35.58 10.93
CA LEU A 24 -7.89 35.18 10.53
C LEU A 24 -8.32 35.34 9.06
N GLY A 25 -8.50 34.17 8.42
CA GLY A 25 -9.83 33.60 8.19
C GLY A 25 -10.42 33.74 6.78
N GLY A 26 -10.97 32.64 6.24
CA GLY A 26 -11.98 32.73 5.18
C GLY A 26 -12.04 31.53 4.23
N LEU A 27 -13.16 30.80 4.34
CA LEU A 27 -13.65 29.70 3.52
C LEU A 27 -13.64 29.91 1.98
N ALA A 28 -13.51 28.76 1.29
CA ALA A 28 -14.24 28.27 0.11
C ALA A 28 -14.97 29.24 -0.84
N ALA A 29 -14.67 29.13 -2.14
CA ALA A 29 -15.68 29.11 -3.20
C ALA A 29 -15.09 28.50 -4.49
N ALA A 30 -15.77 27.46 -4.99
CA ALA A 30 -15.61 26.93 -6.33
C ALA A 30 -16.09 27.95 -7.37
N GLY A 31 -15.41 28.00 -8.53
CA GLY A 31 -15.80 28.83 -9.65
C GLY A 31 -15.34 28.21 -10.97
N VAL A 32 -16.25 27.49 -11.62
CA VAL A 32 -16.14 27.03 -13.00
C VAL A 32 -16.13 28.26 -13.91
N ALA A 33 -15.12 28.38 -14.78
CA ALA A 33 -15.15 29.33 -15.88
C ALA A 33 -14.62 28.67 -17.16
N SER A 34 -15.58 28.22 -17.96
CA SER A 34 -15.44 27.86 -19.37
C SER A 34 -15.27 29.12 -20.22
N THR A 35 -14.24 29.17 -21.07
CA THR A 35 -14.13 30.13 -22.18
C THR A 35 -13.77 29.42 -23.48
N LEU A 36 -14.80 29.24 -24.31
CA LEU A 36 -14.73 29.09 -25.76
C LEU A 36 -14.64 30.50 -26.37
N VAL A 37 -13.60 30.82 -27.15
CA VAL A 37 -13.73 31.76 -28.28
C VAL A 37 -12.81 31.34 -29.44
N ALA A 38 -13.49 30.96 -30.51
CA ALA A 38 -13.26 31.08 -31.95
C ALA A 38 -11.88 31.44 -32.55
N ALA A 39 -11.60 30.61 -33.57
CA ALA A 39 -10.78 30.81 -34.76
C ALA A 39 -10.69 32.23 -35.34
N CYS A 40 -9.49 32.54 -35.83
CA CYS A 40 -9.30 33.27 -37.10
C CYS A 40 -8.31 32.48 -37.96
N ASN A 41 -8.73 32.25 -39.20
CA ASN A 41 -8.04 31.54 -40.26
C ASN A 41 -7.53 32.61 -41.22
N ASP A 42 -6.26 32.60 -41.60
CA ASP A 42 -5.80 33.31 -42.79
C ASP A 42 -4.75 32.47 -43.53
N LYS A 43 -5.04 32.25 -44.82
CA LYS A 43 -4.20 31.56 -45.80
C LYS A 43 -3.22 32.57 -46.41
N THR A 44 -2.01 32.14 -46.81
CA THR A 44 -1.49 32.16 -48.20
C THR A 44 0.03 31.91 -48.31
N GLY A 45 0.42 31.17 -49.37
CA GLY A 45 1.78 31.07 -49.97
C GLY A 45 2.65 29.94 -49.39
N GLY A 46 3.33 29.04 -50.13
CA GLY A 46 3.74 28.95 -51.53
C GLY A 46 5.16 28.34 -51.57
N ASN A 47 5.31 27.15 -52.18
CA ASN A 47 6.50 26.28 -52.35
C ASN A 47 7.91 26.90 -52.38
N ALA A 48 8.89 26.21 -51.77
CA ALA A 48 10.13 25.70 -52.42
C ALA A 48 10.99 24.84 -51.47
N SER A 49 11.59 23.79 -52.02
CA SER A 49 12.48 22.79 -51.39
C SER A 49 13.93 23.25 -51.26
N SER A 50 14.60 22.93 -50.14
CA SER A 50 16.04 22.66 -50.11
C SER A 50 16.43 21.88 -48.85
N GLY A 51 17.08 20.73 -49.03
CA GLY A 51 17.63 19.92 -47.94
C GLY A 51 18.78 20.60 -47.21
N GLY A 52 18.74 20.50 -45.88
CA GLY A 52 19.77 20.85 -44.93
C GLY A 52 19.40 20.23 -43.59
N GLY A 53 20.35 19.58 -42.90
CA GLY A 53 20.13 18.77 -41.69
C GLY A 53 19.27 19.47 -40.65
N GLY A 54 18.04 19.01 -40.48
CA GLY A 54 17.08 19.56 -39.53
C GLY A 54 17.12 18.78 -38.22
N GLY A 55 17.84 19.31 -37.23
CA GLY A 55 17.52 19.04 -35.83
C GLY A 55 16.14 19.66 -35.55
N GLY A 56 15.09 18.94 -35.90
CA GLY A 56 13.72 19.35 -35.61
C GLY A 56 13.51 19.23 -34.11
N GLN A 57 13.29 20.36 -33.44
CA GLN A 57 12.98 20.39 -32.02
C GLN A 57 11.73 19.52 -31.77
N ILE A 58 11.88 18.42 -31.04
CA ILE A 58 10.76 17.54 -30.71
C ILE A 58 9.71 18.38 -29.99
N THR A 59 8.47 18.31 -30.47
CA THR A 59 7.32 18.92 -29.80
C THR A 59 6.42 17.80 -29.29
N THR A 60 6.10 17.87 -28.00
CA THR A 60 5.22 16.92 -27.31
C THR A 60 4.01 17.64 -26.72
N ASP A 61 3.02 16.89 -26.27
CA ASP A 61 1.89 17.41 -25.51
C ASP A 61 1.66 16.56 -24.25
N ASN A 62 0.88 17.12 -23.32
CA ASN A 62 0.56 16.49 -22.04
C ASN A 62 -0.75 15.68 -22.05
N THR A 63 -1.29 15.34 -23.23
CA THR A 63 -2.54 14.59 -23.36
C THR A 63 -2.31 13.08 -23.20
N VAL A 64 -3.32 12.35 -22.75
CA VAL A 64 -3.33 10.88 -22.70
C VAL A 64 -3.40 10.32 -24.13
N LYS A 65 -2.55 9.35 -24.48
CA LYS A 65 -2.47 8.74 -25.80
C LYS A 65 -3.19 7.39 -25.85
N GLY A 66 -3.49 6.92 -27.07
CA GLY A 66 -3.99 5.56 -27.29
C GLY A 66 -2.87 4.50 -27.22
N ALA A 67 -3.24 3.23 -27.32
CA ALA A 67 -2.27 2.15 -27.47
C ALA A 67 -1.57 2.23 -28.83
N THR A 68 -0.24 2.17 -28.82
CA THR A 68 0.57 2.04 -30.05
C THR A 68 0.42 0.65 -30.66
N GLU A 69 0.88 0.48 -31.90
CA GLU A 69 0.90 -0.84 -32.54
C GLU A 69 1.76 -1.87 -31.77
N ALA A 70 2.88 -1.44 -31.18
CA ALA A 70 3.70 -2.33 -30.35
C ALA A 70 2.97 -2.78 -29.08
N THR A 71 2.21 -1.90 -28.43
CA THR A 71 1.36 -2.25 -27.28
C THR A 71 0.23 -3.20 -27.68
N LYS A 72 -0.45 -2.95 -28.80
CA LYS A 72 -1.46 -3.86 -29.33
C LYS A 72 -0.89 -5.24 -29.63
N ALA A 73 0.29 -5.30 -30.24
CA ALA A 73 0.98 -6.56 -30.52
C ALA A 73 1.38 -7.31 -29.24
N ALA A 74 1.87 -6.59 -28.22
CA ALA A 74 2.20 -7.18 -26.92
C ALA A 74 0.95 -7.75 -26.22
N ASN A 75 -0.15 -7.01 -26.20
CA ASN A 75 -1.43 -7.47 -25.64
C ASN A 75 -2.00 -8.65 -26.42
N LYS A 76 -1.91 -8.63 -27.76
CA LYS A 76 -2.29 -9.78 -28.59
C LYS A 76 -1.46 -11.03 -28.27
N LYS A 77 -0.16 -10.90 -28.02
CA LYS A 77 0.69 -12.04 -27.64
C LYS A 77 0.21 -12.70 -26.34
N VAL A 78 -0.25 -11.91 -25.37
CA VAL A 78 -0.84 -12.44 -24.12
C VAL A 78 -2.14 -13.19 -24.43
N MET A 79 -3.02 -12.62 -25.26
CA MET A 79 -4.26 -13.28 -25.70
C MET A 79 -3.99 -14.64 -26.37
N ASP A 80 -2.95 -14.72 -27.19
CA ASP A 80 -2.60 -15.93 -27.93
C ASP A 80 -1.87 -16.99 -27.06
N SER A 81 -1.30 -16.60 -25.91
CA SER A 81 -0.47 -17.50 -25.08
C SER A 81 -1.16 -18.08 -23.84
N LEU A 82 -2.26 -17.49 -23.38
CA LEU A 82 -2.97 -17.92 -22.16
C LEU A 82 -4.30 -18.62 -22.49
N PRO A 83 -4.80 -19.50 -21.61
CA PRO A 83 -5.99 -20.31 -21.90
C PRO A 83 -7.29 -19.52 -21.65
N PHE A 84 -7.58 -18.50 -22.47
CA PHE A 84 -8.81 -17.66 -22.35
C PHE A 84 -10.12 -18.42 -22.56
N ASN A 85 -10.07 -19.63 -23.12
CA ASN A 85 -11.19 -20.56 -23.20
C ASN A 85 -11.51 -21.23 -21.86
N GLU A 86 -10.56 -21.27 -20.92
CA GLU A 86 -10.78 -21.71 -19.54
C GLU A 86 -11.51 -20.59 -18.78
N ARG A 87 -12.72 -20.89 -18.32
CA ARG A 87 -13.65 -19.93 -17.71
C ARG A 87 -14.26 -20.40 -16.39
N SER A 88 -13.75 -21.46 -15.77
CA SER A 88 -14.31 -21.99 -14.51
C SER A 88 -14.29 -20.97 -13.38
N ASP A 89 -13.32 -20.05 -13.38
CA ASP A 89 -13.27 -18.95 -12.41
C ASP A 89 -14.54 -18.09 -12.42
N PHE A 90 -15.19 -17.88 -13.58
CA PHE A 90 -16.43 -17.10 -13.66
C PHE A 90 -17.60 -17.86 -13.02
N GLU A 91 -17.61 -19.19 -13.11
CA GLU A 91 -18.61 -20.04 -12.45
C GLU A 91 -18.40 -20.00 -10.94
N ASP A 92 -17.17 -20.18 -10.47
CA ASP A 92 -16.82 -20.14 -9.05
C ASP A 92 -17.03 -18.74 -8.44
N ALA A 93 -16.73 -17.67 -9.19
CA ALA A 93 -17.03 -16.31 -8.77
C ALA A 93 -18.53 -16.08 -8.59
N ARG A 94 -19.39 -16.59 -9.48
CA ARG A 94 -20.86 -16.36 -9.38
C ARG A 94 -21.56 -17.31 -8.42
N ARG A 95 -20.92 -18.42 -8.06
CA ARG A 95 -21.53 -19.47 -7.26
C ARG A 95 -22.01 -18.95 -5.91
N GLY A 96 -23.23 -19.31 -5.56
CA GLY A 96 -23.85 -18.92 -4.29
C GLY A 96 -24.31 -17.47 -4.19
N MET A 97 -24.35 -16.71 -5.30
CA MET A 97 -24.83 -15.33 -5.26
C MET A 97 -26.27 -15.23 -4.70
N ILE A 98 -26.43 -14.50 -3.61
CA ILE A 98 -27.71 -14.25 -2.93
C ILE A 98 -28.27 -12.89 -3.34
N ALA A 99 -27.42 -11.87 -3.32
CA ALA A 99 -27.83 -10.50 -3.61
C ALA A 99 -26.69 -9.69 -4.24
N ARG A 100 -27.04 -8.93 -5.27
CA ARG A 100 -26.15 -7.96 -5.92
C ARG A 100 -26.91 -6.63 -6.02
N PRO A 101 -26.55 -5.61 -5.23
CA PRO A 101 -27.20 -4.31 -5.32
C PRO A 101 -27.06 -3.71 -6.72
N ASP A 102 -28.11 -3.06 -7.23
CA ASP A 102 -28.07 -2.38 -8.54
C ASP A 102 -27.00 -1.27 -8.55
N THR A 103 -26.87 -0.55 -7.43
CA THR A 103 -25.87 0.49 -7.19
C THR A 103 -25.01 0.14 -5.99
N LEU A 104 -23.71 0.31 -6.12
CA LEU A 104 -22.73 0.17 -5.03
C LEU A 104 -21.85 1.42 -4.94
N THR A 105 -22.39 2.42 -4.26
CA THR A 105 -21.66 3.62 -3.82
C THR A 105 -21.86 3.75 -2.31
N ILE A 106 -20.78 3.78 -1.56
CA ILE A 106 -20.77 3.87 -0.10
C ILE A 106 -20.22 5.24 0.27
N LYS A 107 -20.88 5.90 1.22
CA LYS A 107 -20.58 7.27 1.63
C LYS A 107 -20.34 7.37 3.13
N ASP A 108 -19.51 8.34 3.52
CA ASP A 108 -19.35 8.73 4.92
C ASP A 108 -20.58 9.51 5.44
N ALA A 109 -20.56 9.83 6.73
CA ALA A 109 -21.63 10.59 7.39
C ALA A 109 -21.79 12.03 6.83
N ASN A 110 -20.77 12.57 6.16
CA ASN A 110 -20.79 13.89 5.53
C ASN A 110 -21.26 13.84 4.06
N GLY A 111 -21.50 12.64 3.52
CA GLY A 111 -21.92 12.41 2.14
C GLY A 111 -20.78 12.30 1.13
N ASN A 112 -19.52 12.27 1.57
CA ASN A 112 -18.37 12.02 0.71
C ASN A 112 -18.34 10.56 0.29
N VAL A 113 -17.93 10.28 -0.94
CA VAL A 113 -17.78 8.92 -1.45
C VAL A 113 -16.54 8.27 -0.81
N VAL A 114 -16.75 7.11 -0.18
CA VAL A 114 -15.70 6.25 0.43
C VAL A 114 -15.37 5.07 -0.49
N TRP A 115 -16.38 4.56 -1.20
CA TRP A 115 -16.26 3.49 -2.18
C TRP A 115 -17.26 3.71 -3.30
N ASP A 116 -16.84 3.53 -4.56
CA ASP A 116 -17.74 3.62 -5.70
C ASP A 116 -17.35 2.64 -6.80
N LEU A 117 -18.26 1.70 -7.06
CA LEU A 117 -18.12 0.73 -8.13
C LEU A 117 -18.78 1.18 -9.44
N GLU A 118 -19.63 2.22 -9.41
CA GLU A 118 -20.42 2.63 -10.58
C GLU A 118 -19.56 3.11 -11.74
N GLU A 119 -18.46 3.80 -11.46
CA GLU A 119 -17.53 4.24 -12.51
C GLU A 119 -16.91 3.05 -13.26
N TYR A 120 -16.60 1.95 -12.57
CA TYR A 120 -16.04 0.74 -13.19
C TYR A 120 -17.06 0.03 -14.08
N LYS A 121 -18.34 -0.04 -13.67
CA LYS A 121 -19.43 -0.67 -14.45
C LYS A 121 -19.60 -0.05 -15.84
N LYS A 122 -19.24 1.22 -16.02
CA LYS A 122 -19.36 1.92 -17.31
C LYS A 122 -18.51 1.28 -18.41
N TYR A 123 -17.36 0.70 -18.06
CA TYR A 123 -16.44 0.13 -19.05
C TYR A 123 -16.09 -1.33 -18.83
N ILE A 124 -16.20 -1.88 -17.61
CA ILE A 124 -15.91 -3.28 -17.31
C ILE A 124 -17.21 -4.08 -17.22
N ALA A 125 -17.37 -5.06 -18.09
CA ALA A 125 -18.48 -6.02 -18.09
C ALA A 125 -18.04 -7.33 -18.78
N ASP A 126 -18.70 -8.45 -18.47
CA ASP A 126 -18.29 -9.78 -18.95
C ASP A 126 -18.31 -9.93 -20.47
N ASP A 127 -19.25 -9.24 -21.13
CA ASP A 127 -19.46 -9.26 -22.57
C ASP A 127 -18.56 -8.26 -23.32
N LYS A 128 -17.86 -7.39 -22.60
CA LYS A 128 -16.95 -6.40 -23.19
C LYS A 128 -15.57 -7.00 -23.42
N PRO A 129 -15.03 -6.98 -24.65
CA PRO A 129 -13.67 -7.41 -24.91
C PRO A 129 -12.67 -6.45 -24.26
N ALA A 130 -11.46 -6.95 -24.00
CA ALA A 130 -10.37 -6.14 -23.48
C ALA A 130 -10.04 -4.99 -24.45
N PRO A 131 -10.04 -3.72 -24.00
CA PRO A 131 -9.58 -2.60 -24.81
C PRO A 131 -8.09 -2.73 -25.13
N ASP A 132 -7.64 -2.20 -26.27
CA ASP A 132 -6.22 -2.21 -26.68
C ASP A 132 -5.27 -1.58 -25.63
N THR A 133 -5.79 -0.69 -24.78
CA THR A 133 -5.08 0.00 -23.70
C THR A 133 -5.04 -0.76 -22.38
N VAL A 134 -5.53 -2.01 -22.34
CA VAL A 134 -5.51 -2.87 -21.15
C VAL A 134 -5.02 -4.25 -21.53
N ASN A 135 -4.08 -4.79 -20.75
CA ASN A 135 -3.65 -6.17 -20.89
C ASN A 135 -4.87 -7.12 -20.78
N PRO A 136 -5.08 -8.05 -21.73
CA PRO A 136 -6.28 -8.87 -21.74
C PRO A 136 -6.40 -9.83 -20.54
N SER A 137 -5.28 -10.25 -19.97
CA SER A 137 -5.27 -11.07 -18.76
C SER A 137 -5.73 -10.26 -17.54
N LEU A 138 -5.23 -9.03 -17.39
CA LEU A 138 -5.69 -8.10 -16.35
C LEU A 138 -7.17 -7.74 -16.53
N TRP A 139 -7.63 -7.60 -17.77
CA TRP A 139 -9.05 -7.36 -18.07
C TRP A 139 -9.94 -8.51 -17.59
N ARG A 140 -9.53 -9.76 -17.85
CA ARG A 140 -10.22 -10.96 -17.30
C ARG A 140 -10.30 -10.90 -15.77
N ASN A 141 -9.18 -10.60 -15.10
CA ASN A 141 -9.17 -10.46 -13.64
C ASN A 141 -10.09 -9.32 -13.16
N ALA A 142 -10.12 -8.19 -13.86
CA ALA A 142 -11.03 -7.09 -13.55
C ALA A 142 -12.51 -7.46 -13.70
N GLN A 143 -12.87 -8.21 -14.75
CA GLN A 143 -14.23 -8.74 -14.90
C GLN A 143 -14.62 -9.65 -13.72
N LEU A 144 -13.71 -10.53 -13.29
CA LEU A 144 -13.95 -11.41 -12.15
C LEU A 144 -14.08 -10.64 -10.82
N CYS A 145 -13.27 -9.60 -10.62
CA CYS A 145 -13.37 -8.71 -9.45
C CYS A 145 -14.66 -7.85 -9.46
N MET A 146 -15.35 -7.74 -10.60
CA MET A 146 -16.67 -7.11 -10.72
C MET A 146 -17.83 -8.06 -10.33
N GLU A 147 -17.56 -9.30 -9.95
CA GLU A 147 -18.55 -10.20 -9.34
C GLU A 147 -18.74 -9.89 -7.85
N TYR A 148 -19.34 -8.73 -7.59
CA TYR A 148 -19.60 -8.18 -6.25
C TYR A 148 -20.99 -8.57 -5.72
N GLY A 149 -21.17 -8.42 -4.40
CA GLY A 149 -22.42 -8.69 -3.70
C GLY A 149 -22.24 -9.64 -2.52
N LEU A 150 -23.36 -10.23 -2.08
CA LEU A 150 -23.44 -11.24 -1.03
C LEU A 150 -23.50 -12.64 -1.65
N PHE A 151 -22.61 -13.53 -1.20
CA PHE A 151 -22.46 -14.90 -1.67
C PHE A 151 -22.53 -15.90 -0.51
N GLU A 152 -23.18 -17.03 -0.74
CA GLU A 152 -23.15 -18.22 0.10
C GLU A 152 -21.97 -19.12 -0.29
N VAL A 153 -21.05 -19.37 0.65
CA VAL A 153 -19.86 -20.22 0.43
C VAL A 153 -20.12 -21.65 0.89
N VAL A 154 -20.67 -21.79 2.11
CA VAL A 154 -21.15 -23.05 2.67
C VAL A 154 -22.62 -22.86 3.02
N PRO A 155 -23.53 -23.71 2.49
CA PRO A 155 -24.97 -23.58 2.65
C PRO A 155 -25.38 -23.34 4.10
N ASP A 156 -26.17 -22.30 4.35
CA ASP A 156 -26.69 -21.89 5.65
C ASP A 156 -25.64 -21.55 6.72
N LYS A 157 -24.33 -21.56 6.41
CA LYS A 157 -23.24 -21.47 7.40
C LYS A 157 -22.25 -20.34 7.17
N ILE A 158 -21.74 -20.18 5.95
CA ILE A 158 -20.65 -19.23 5.66
C ILE A 158 -21.03 -18.37 4.47
N TYR A 159 -20.90 -17.06 4.64
CA TYR A 159 -21.21 -16.05 3.63
C TYR A 159 -20.05 -15.08 3.44
N GLN A 160 -19.93 -14.53 2.23
CA GLN A 160 -18.98 -13.46 1.94
C GLN A 160 -19.67 -12.29 1.27
N VAL A 161 -19.34 -11.07 1.71
CA VAL A 161 -19.60 -9.86 0.94
C VAL A 161 -18.32 -9.49 0.21
N ARG A 162 -18.40 -9.35 -1.11
CA ARG A 162 -17.27 -9.11 -2.00
C ARG A 162 -17.46 -7.85 -2.83
N GLY A 163 -16.36 -7.19 -3.17
CA GLY A 163 -16.36 -5.97 -4.01
C GLY A 163 -16.89 -4.70 -3.33
N TYR A 164 -17.03 -4.73 -2.01
CA TYR A 164 -17.37 -3.56 -1.17
C TYR A 164 -16.11 -2.77 -0.74
N ASP A 165 -14.93 -3.36 -0.91
CA ASP A 165 -13.62 -2.80 -0.67
C ASP A 165 -12.58 -3.61 -1.48
N LEU A 166 -11.28 -3.45 -1.20
CA LEU A 166 -10.22 -4.29 -1.77
C LEU A 166 -10.37 -5.76 -1.34
N SER A 167 -10.63 -5.98 -0.05
CA SER A 167 -10.83 -7.29 0.57
C SER A 167 -12.30 -7.68 0.62
N ASN A 168 -12.52 -8.94 0.93
CA ASN A 168 -13.81 -9.50 1.29
C ASN A 168 -14.00 -9.38 2.80
N ILE A 169 -15.27 -9.38 3.23
CA ILE A 169 -15.64 -9.63 4.62
C ILE A 169 -16.49 -10.90 4.66
N THR A 170 -16.17 -11.77 5.61
CA THR A 170 -16.83 -13.06 5.75
C THR A 170 -17.68 -13.08 7.00
N PHE A 171 -18.91 -13.58 6.90
CA PHE A 171 -19.81 -13.76 8.03
C PHE A 171 -20.12 -15.25 8.18
N ILE A 172 -19.77 -15.81 9.34
CA ILE A 172 -20.08 -17.19 9.71
C ILE A 172 -21.25 -17.17 10.69
N LYS A 173 -22.29 -17.94 10.38
CA LYS A 173 -23.50 -18.07 11.18
C LYS A 173 -23.22 -18.94 12.40
N GLY A 174 -23.17 -18.33 13.58
CA GLY A 174 -23.20 -19.04 14.85
C GLY A 174 -24.63 -19.31 15.34
N ASP A 175 -24.74 -19.89 16.52
CA ASP A 175 -26.01 -20.21 17.17
C ASP A 175 -26.84 -18.94 17.45
N THR A 176 -26.19 -17.89 17.95
CA THR A 176 -26.84 -16.65 18.40
C THR A 176 -26.50 -15.42 17.56
N GLY A 177 -25.37 -15.44 16.85
CA GLY A 177 -24.80 -14.26 16.20
C GLY A 177 -24.02 -14.53 14.91
N TRP A 178 -23.34 -13.49 14.46
CA TRP A 178 -22.34 -13.54 13.39
C TRP A 178 -20.93 -13.56 13.98
N ILE A 179 -20.08 -14.40 13.40
CA ILE A 179 -18.63 -14.34 13.56
C ILE A 179 -18.08 -13.72 12.27
N ALA A 180 -17.50 -12.53 12.36
CA ALA A 180 -16.92 -11.82 11.23
C ALA A 180 -15.44 -12.18 11.07
N TYR A 181 -15.03 -12.49 9.85
CA TYR A 181 -13.65 -12.72 9.46
C TYR A 181 -13.20 -11.59 8.54
N ASP A 182 -12.16 -10.91 9.00
CA ASP A 182 -11.67 -9.65 8.46
C ASP A 182 -12.76 -8.56 8.41
N THR A 183 -12.37 -7.30 8.21
CA THR A 183 -13.32 -6.18 8.34
C THR A 183 -13.16 -5.08 7.30
N LEU A 184 -12.59 -5.36 6.13
CA LEU A 184 -12.36 -4.35 5.10
C LEU A 184 -11.42 -3.21 5.59
N ILE A 185 -11.22 -2.17 4.77
CA ILE A 185 -10.35 -1.03 5.11
C ILE A 185 -11.11 0.01 5.94
N SER A 186 -12.36 0.30 5.56
CA SER A 186 -13.09 1.46 6.10
C SER A 186 -14.31 1.04 6.92
N PRO A 187 -14.61 1.70 8.06
CA PRO A 187 -15.81 1.41 8.85
C PRO A 187 -17.11 1.47 8.04
N GLU A 188 -17.21 2.40 7.09
CA GLU A 188 -18.37 2.57 6.23
C GLU A 188 -18.61 1.36 5.32
N THR A 189 -17.54 0.78 4.76
CA THR A 189 -17.64 -0.37 3.86
C THR A 189 -18.04 -1.62 4.64
N ALA A 190 -17.44 -1.84 5.82
CA ALA A 190 -17.78 -2.95 6.70
C ALA A 190 -19.22 -2.88 7.20
N LYS A 191 -19.68 -1.68 7.57
CA LYS A 191 -21.07 -1.43 7.94
C LYS A 191 -22.03 -1.77 6.80
N ALA A 192 -21.76 -1.27 5.59
CA ALA A 192 -22.61 -1.52 4.43
C ALA A 192 -22.69 -3.02 4.08
N ALA A 193 -21.61 -3.77 4.28
CA ALA A 193 -21.58 -5.21 4.11
C ALA A 193 -22.44 -5.94 5.17
N LEU A 194 -22.32 -5.57 6.45
CA LEU A 194 -23.16 -6.12 7.53
C LEU A 194 -24.65 -5.79 7.32
N ASP A 195 -24.96 -4.58 6.86
CA ASP A 195 -26.33 -4.17 6.55
C ASP A 195 -26.92 -5.03 5.42
N LEU A 196 -26.15 -5.30 4.35
CA LEU A 196 -26.59 -6.20 3.28
C LEU A 196 -26.86 -7.62 3.78
N VAL A 197 -25.97 -8.16 4.62
CA VAL A 197 -26.12 -9.50 5.20
C VAL A 197 -27.36 -9.58 6.08
N ASN A 198 -27.58 -8.59 6.95
CA ASN A 198 -28.74 -8.55 7.83
C ASN A 198 -30.05 -8.35 7.06
N ASP A 199 -30.05 -7.55 5.99
CA ASP A 199 -31.22 -7.36 5.12
C ASP A 199 -31.65 -8.68 4.45
N LYS A 200 -30.68 -9.49 3.98
CA LYS A 200 -30.98 -10.72 3.24
C LYS A 200 -31.16 -11.96 4.10
N LEU A 201 -30.43 -12.06 5.21
CA LEU A 201 -30.34 -13.28 6.02
C LEU A 201 -30.96 -13.14 7.42
N GLY A 202 -31.51 -11.96 7.73
CA GLY A 202 -32.05 -11.61 9.03
C GLY A 202 -31.00 -11.07 9.98
N HIS A 203 -31.41 -10.11 10.81
CA HIS A 203 -30.52 -9.44 11.74
C HIS A 203 -29.94 -10.40 12.79
N ARG A 204 -28.62 -10.34 12.99
CA ARG A 204 -27.93 -10.98 14.11
C ARG A 204 -26.84 -10.05 14.66
N PRO A 205 -26.57 -10.09 15.97
CA PRO A 205 -25.45 -9.36 16.55
C PRO A 205 -24.12 -9.98 16.10
N ILE A 206 -23.06 -9.16 16.00
CA ILE A 206 -21.70 -9.70 15.96
C ILE A 206 -21.36 -10.24 17.35
N VAL A 207 -20.84 -11.47 17.43
CA VAL A 207 -20.37 -12.10 18.68
C VAL A 207 -18.86 -12.28 18.70
N ALA A 208 -18.22 -12.29 17.52
CA ALA A 208 -16.77 -12.25 17.41
C ALA A 208 -16.32 -11.62 16.09
N VAL A 209 -15.14 -11.02 16.12
CA VAL A 209 -14.36 -10.60 14.95
C VAL A 209 -13.01 -11.34 14.99
N ILE A 210 -12.60 -11.90 13.87
CA ILE A 210 -11.29 -12.53 13.69
C ILE A 210 -10.52 -11.70 12.67
N HIS A 211 -9.37 -11.16 13.07
CA HIS A 211 -8.39 -10.58 12.16
C HIS A 211 -7.44 -11.68 11.71
N SER A 212 -7.43 -11.99 10.42
CA SER A 212 -6.59 -13.06 9.88
C SER A 212 -5.10 -12.71 9.95
N HIS A 213 -4.75 -11.44 9.73
CA HIS A 213 -3.38 -10.94 9.71
C HIS A 213 -3.29 -9.41 9.82
N SER A 214 -2.08 -8.87 9.90
CA SER A 214 -1.78 -7.48 10.31
C SER A 214 -1.90 -6.40 9.22
N HIS A 215 -2.58 -6.63 8.10
CA HIS A 215 -2.78 -5.58 7.08
C HIS A 215 -4.12 -4.86 7.22
N VAL A 216 -4.12 -3.57 6.85
CA VAL A 216 -5.20 -2.62 7.14
C VAL A 216 -6.54 -2.98 6.50
N ASP A 217 -6.54 -3.67 5.37
CA ASP A 217 -7.73 -4.17 4.70
C ASP A 217 -8.43 -5.34 5.42
N HIS A 218 -7.87 -5.81 6.53
CA HIS A 218 -8.42 -6.94 7.30
C HIS A 218 -8.88 -6.54 8.70
N TYR A 219 -8.52 -5.35 9.17
CA TYR A 219 -8.95 -4.83 10.47
C TYR A 219 -9.52 -3.41 10.41
N GLY A 220 -9.27 -2.67 9.33
CA GLY A 220 -9.54 -1.23 9.24
C GLY A 220 -11.01 -0.88 9.44
N GLY A 221 -11.95 -1.67 8.92
CA GLY A 221 -13.37 -1.38 9.09
C GLY A 221 -14.01 -1.91 10.37
N VAL A 222 -13.24 -2.38 11.36
CA VAL A 222 -13.79 -3.05 12.56
C VAL A 222 -14.80 -2.20 13.33
N ARG A 223 -14.59 -0.89 13.45
CA ARG A 223 -15.55 0.03 14.11
C ARG A 223 -16.85 0.24 13.34
N GLY A 224 -16.93 -0.24 12.11
CA GLY A 224 -18.17 -0.25 11.31
C GLY A 224 -19.18 -1.29 11.78
N ILE A 225 -18.71 -2.34 12.47
CA ILE A 225 -19.54 -3.50 12.83
C ILE A 225 -19.59 -3.81 14.33
N ILE A 226 -18.62 -3.31 15.12
CA ILE A 226 -18.59 -3.47 16.58
C ILE A 226 -18.14 -2.17 17.27
N ASN A 227 -18.38 -2.06 18.57
CA ASN A 227 -17.95 -0.93 19.40
C ASN A 227 -17.14 -1.40 20.61
N GLN A 228 -16.35 -0.48 21.19
CA GLN A 228 -15.46 -0.80 22.31
C GLN A 228 -16.22 -1.30 23.55
N ALA A 229 -17.40 -0.75 23.85
CA ALA A 229 -18.16 -1.12 25.04
C ALA A 229 -18.64 -2.58 25.01
N ASP A 230 -18.98 -3.10 23.84
CA ASP A 230 -19.35 -4.51 23.69
C ASP A 230 -18.14 -5.46 23.78
N VAL A 231 -16.95 -5.00 23.40
CA VAL A 231 -15.69 -5.73 23.61
C VAL A 231 -15.31 -5.73 25.09
N ASP A 232 -15.31 -4.56 25.75
CA ASP A 232 -14.98 -4.40 27.16
C ASP A 232 -15.92 -5.18 28.09
N SER A 233 -17.21 -5.29 27.71
CA SER A 233 -18.19 -6.07 28.45
C SER A 233 -18.14 -7.58 28.16
N GLY A 234 -17.28 -8.03 27.23
CA GLY A 234 -17.12 -9.43 26.84
C GLY A 234 -18.25 -9.98 25.97
N LYS A 235 -19.14 -9.14 25.44
CA LYS A 235 -20.19 -9.57 24.49
C LYS A 235 -19.63 -9.92 23.12
N VAL A 236 -18.54 -9.25 22.74
CA VAL A 236 -17.84 -9.45 21.47
C VAL A 236 -16.39 -9.83 21.75
N LYS A 237 -15.95 -10.94 21.16
CA LYS A 237 -14.52 -11.29 21.12
C LYS A 237 -13.82 -10.66 19.92
N VAL A 238 -12.57 -10.25 20.09
CA VAL A 238 -11.69 -9.87 18.97
C VAL A 238 -10.49 -10.81 19.01
N VAL A 239 -10.34 -11.65 17.99
CA VAL A 239 -9.31 -12.69 17.91
C VAL A 239 -8.29 -12.32 16.84
N ALA A 240 -7.00 -12.48 17.14
CA ALA A 240 -5.93 -12.21 16.19
C ALA A 240 -4.73 -13.15 16.41
N PRO A 241 -3.83 -13.30 15.42
CA PRO A 241 -2.58 -14.01 15.63
C PRO A 241 -1.65 -13.25 16.57
N GLN A 242 -0.72 -13.97 17.19
CA GLN A 242 0.33 -13.38 18.03
C GLN A 242 1.08 -12.26 17.29
N SER A 243 1.43 -11.18 17.99
CA SER A 243 2.14 -10.01 17.46
C SER A 243 1.35 -9.13 16.49
N PHE A 244 0.04 -9.35 16.34
CA PHE A 244 -0.81 -8.58 15.43
C PHE A 244 -0.74 -7.06 15.62
N VAL A 245 -0.81 -6.57 16.86
CA VAL A 245 -0.81 -5.12 17.13
C VAL A 245 0.57 -4.53 16.83
N GLU A 246 1.62 -5.22 17.24
CA GLU A 246 3.01 -4.84 17.00
C GLU A 246 3.29 -4.72 15.50
N ASP A 247 2.89 -5.73 14.71
CA ASP A 247 3.15 -5.76 13.28
C ASP A 247 2.28 -4.75 12.51
N ALA A 248 1.00 -4.60 12.88
CA ALA A 248 0.10 -3.62 12.28
C ALA A 248 0.57 -2.18 12.52
N VAL A 249 1.12 -1.89 13.71
CA VAL A 249 1.67 -0.57 14.02
C VAL A 249 3.02 -0.35 13.32
N SER A 250 3.93 -1.32 13.44
CA SER A 250 5.29 -1.23 12.90
C SER A 250 5.28 -0.93 11.40
N GLU A 251 4.44 -1.63 10.65
CA GLU A 251 4.33 -1.45 9.21
C GLU A 251 3.74 -0.09 8.83
N ASN A 252 2.70 0.37 9.54
CA ASN A 252 1.92 1.52 9.12
C ASN A 252 2.39 2.86 9.70
N VAL A 253 3.22 2.86 10.75
CA VAL A 253 3.60 4.09 11.47
C VAL A 253 5.04 4.49 11.22
N ILE A 254 6.00 3.59 11.43
CA ILE A 254 7.45 3.94 11.42
C ILE A 254 7.91 4.47 10.05
N ALA A 255 7.55 3.77 8.98
CA ALA A 255 7.78 4.21 7.60
C ALA A 255 6.50 4.71 6.91
N GLY A 256 5.46 5.00 7.70
CA GLY A 256 4.09 5.23 7.23
C GLY A 256 3.95 6.34 6.18
N ASN A 257 4.64 7.48 6.36
CA ASN A 257 4.58 8.59 5.40
C ASN A 257 5.12 8.18 4.01
N ALA A 258 6.24 7.47 3.97
CA ALA A 258 6.84 7.01 2.71
C ALA A 258 5.99 5.92 2.04
N MET A 259 5.49 4.96 2.83
CA MET A 259 4.63 3.88 2.34
C MET A 259 3.30 4.42 1.81
N SER A 260 2.65 5.32 2.55
CA SER A 260 1.37 5.94 2.16
C SER A 260 1.50 6.71 0.84
N ARG A 261 2.55 7.52 0.69
CA ARG A 261 2.79 8.24 -0.57
C ARG A 261 3.04 7.31 -1.75
N ARG A 262 3.76 6.20 -1.55
CA ARG A 262 3.99 5.19 -2.59
C ARG A 262 2.76 4.32 -2.86
N ALA A 263 1.88 4.15 -1.88
CA ALA A 263 0.60 3.44 -2.05
C ALA A 263 -0.33 4.17 -3.03
N VAL A 264 -0.27 5.52 -3.09
CA VAL A 264 -1.00 6.30 -4.11
C VAL A 264 -0.65 5.85 -5.53
N TYR A 265 0.63 5.56 -5.80
CA TYR A 265 1.08 4.98 -7.07
C TYR A 265 0.59 3.54 -7.24
N MET A 266 0.78 2.71 -6.23
CA MET A 266 0.42 1.28 -6.29
C MET A 266 -1.06 1.04 -6.57
N TYR A 267 -1.96 1.82 -5.95
CA TYR A 267 -3.40 1.66 -6.11
C TYR A 267 -4.01 2.62 -7.15
N GLY A 268 -3.22 3.55 -7.68
CA GLY A 268 -3.68 4.52 -8.67
C GLY A 268 -4.90 5.30 -8.16
N ALA A 269 -4.90 5.69 -6.88
CA ALA A 269 -6.07 6.24 -6.18
C ALA A 269 -6.60 7.52 -6.85
N LEU A 270 -5.74 8.23 -7.59
CA LEU A 270 -6.08 9.47 -8.30
C LEU A 270 -6.31 9.28 -9.80
N LEU A 271 -6.12 8.06 -10.33
CA LEU A 271 -6.33 7.79 -11.73
C LEU A 271 -7.84 7.77 -12.07
N PRO A 272 -8.25 8.37 -13.19
CA PRO A 272 -9.62 8.27 -13.65
C PRO A 272 -9.98 6.79 -13.87
N ARG A 273 -11.23 6.42 -13.56
CA ARG A 273 -11.74 5.06 -13.74
C ARG A 273 -12.23 4.88 -15.18
N ASN A 274 -11.31 4.47 -16.06
CA ASN A 274 -11.59 4.18 -17.46
C ASN A 274 -10.49 3.25 -18.05
N ALA A 275 -10.64 2.84 -19.31
CA ALA A 275 -9.72 1.92 -20.00
C ALA A 275 -8.28 2.44 -20.16
N GLN A 276 -8.03 3.75 -20.02
CA GLN A 276 -6.71 4.38 -20.07
C GLN A 276 -6.15 4.71 -18.68
N GLY A 277 -6.94 4.53 -17.63
CA GLY A 277 -6.60 4.82 -16.23
C GLY A 277 -6.68 3.57 -15.35
N GLY A 278 -7.29 3.71 -14.17
CA GLY A 278 -7.43 2.65 -13.19
C GLY A 278 -8.35 1.54 -13.69
N VAL A 279 -7.92 0.28 -13.61
CA VAL A 279 -8.70 -0.89 -14.04
C VAL A 279 -9.05 -1.74 -12.83
N ASN A 280 -8.05 -2.22 -12.09
CA ASN A 280 -8.22 -2.75 -10.75
C ASN A 280 -6.87 -2.77 -10.00
N GLY A 281 -6.87 -3.27 -8.76
CA GLY A 281 -5.68 -3.48 -7.93
C GLY A 281 -5.12 -4.90 -7.95
N GLY A 282 -5.61 -5.79 -8.81
CA GLY A 282 -5.17 -7.19 -8.91
C GLY A 282 -5.79 -8.16 -7.89
N LEU A 283 -5.87 -7.78 -6.61
CA LEU A 283 -6.57 -8.54 -5.55
C LEU A 283 -8.07 -8.22 -5.43
N GLY A 284 -8.46 -7.08 -6.00
CA GLY A 284 -9.79 -6.48 -5.94
C GLY A 284 -9.79 -5.20 -6.78
N MET A 285 -10.85 -4.41 -6.73
CA MET A 285 -11.00 -3.25 -7.62
C MET A 285 -10.05 -2.08 -7.25
N THR A 286 -10.01 -1.68 -5.99
CA THR A 286 -9.13 -0.63 -5.45
C THR A 286 -9.27 -0.65 -3.93
N VAL A 287 -8.59 0.25 -3.23
CA VAL A 287 -8.80 0.54 -1.81
C VAL A 287 -9.94 1.55 -1.61
N SER A 288 -10.72 1.42 -0.54
CA SER A 288 -11.61 2.49 -0.06
C SER A 288 -10.83 3.63 0.59
N THR A 289 -11.47 4.80 0.77
CA THR A 289 -10.82 6.04 1.22
C THR A 289 -11.31 6.56 2.57
N GLY A 290 -11.99 5.73 3.35
CA GLY A 290 -12.38 6.04 4.72
C GLY A 290 -11.16 6.01 5.65
N VAL A 291 -11.37 6.46 6.89
CA VAL A 291 -10.30 6.42 7.90
C VAL A 291 -10.31 5.04 8.56
N PRO A 292 -9.24 4.25 8.44
CA PRO A 292 -9.19 2.93 9.04
C PRO A 292 -9.22 3.03 10.57
N SER A 293 -9.76 2.01 11.21
CA SER A 293 -9.91 1.87 12.65
C SER A 293 -9.19 0.61 13.14
N LEU A 294 -9.01 0.48 14.45
CA LEU A 294 -8.41 -0.68 15.08
C LEU A 294 -9.01 -0.87 16.47
N ILE A 295 -9.31 -2.12 16.83
CA ILE A 295 -9.67 -2.51 18.19
C ILE A 295 -8.66 -3.57 18.62
N ILE A 296 -8.11 -3.41 19.83
CA ILE A 296 -7.12 -4.33 20.37
C ILE A 296 -7.74 -5.72 20.54
N PRO A 297 -7.11 -6.80 20.02
CA PRO A 297 -7.60 -8.15 20.20
C PRO A 297 -7.68 -8.56 21.67
N THR A 298 -8.76 -9.24 22.04
CA THR A 298 -9.00 -9.81 23.38
C THR A 298 -8.44 -11.22 23.54
N ASP A 299 -8.37 -11.98 22.44
CA ASP A 299 -7.92 -13.36 22.42
C ASP A 299 -6.81 -13.53 21.37
N ILE A 300 -5.71 -14.19 21.74
CA ILE A 300 -4.53 -14.33 20.87
C ILE A 300 -4.30 -15.81 20.50
N ILE A 301 -4.11 -16.06 19.22
CA ILE A 301 -3.68 -17.36 18.70
C ILE A 301 -2.16 -17.39 18.61
N THR A 302 -1.53 -18.38 19.26
CA THR A 302 -0.06 -18.43 19.40
C THR A 302 0.57 -19.65 18.73
N THR A 303 -0.21 -20.69 18.45
CA THR A 303 0.32 -21.96 17.94
C THR A 303 -0.62 -22.63 16.94
N THR A 304 -0.03 -23.31 15.94
CA THR A 304 -0.78 -24.15 15.01
C THR A 304 -1.44 -25.32 15.73
N GLY A 305 -2.70 -25.59 15.41
CA GLY A 305 -3.55 -26.60 16.05
C GLY A 305 -4.29 -26.08 17.28
N GLN A 306 -4.09 -24.82 17.67
CA GLN A 306 -4.91 -24.19 18.71
C GLN A 306 -6.39 -24.20 18.27
N LYS A 307 -7.27 -24.66 19.16
CA LYS A 307 -8.70 -24.78 18.89
C LYS A 307 -9.49 -23.75 19.67
N MET A 308 -10.56 -23.25 19.06
CA MET A 308 -11.52 -22.38 19.72
C MET A 308 -12.92 -22.69 19.19
N THR A 309 -13.89 -22.72 20.09
CA THR A 309 -15.30 -22.75 19.73
C THR A 309 -15.91 -21.41 20.11
N ILE A 310 -16.50 -20.71 19.13
CA ILE A 310 -17.24 -19.47 19.36
C ILE A 310 -18.65 -19.68 18.83
N ASP A 311 -19.67 -19.47 19.68
CA ASP A 311 -21.09 -19.48 19.28
C ASP A 311 -21.48 -20.72 18.43
N GLY A 312 -21.05 -21.91 18.88
CA GLY A 312 -21.32 -23.19 18.19
C GLY A 312 -20.41 -23.46 16.98
N VAL A 313 -19.45 -22.59 16.68
CA VAL A 313 -18.51 -22.75 15.56
C VAL A 313 -17.13 -23.21 16.02
N ASP A 314 -16.79 -24.46 15.65
CA ASP A 314 -15.46 -25.04 15.88
C ASP A 314 -14.43 -24.51 14.87
N MET A 315 -13.31 -24.04 15.39
CA MET A 315 -12.17 -23.50 14.63
C MET A 315 -10.86 -24.15 15.09
N GLU A 316 -10.03 -24.52 14.14
CA GLU A 316 -8.64 -24.95 14.36
C GLU A 316 -7.71 -24.06 13.54
N PHE A 317 -6.82 -23.33 14.22
CA PHE A 317 -5.98 -22.31 13.59
C PHE A 317 -4.63 -22.88 13.15
N GLN A 318 -4.12 -22.40 12.03
CA GLN A 318 -2.76 -22.66 11.57
C GLN A 318 -1.99 -21.34 11.50
N MET A 319 -0.98 -21.18 12.35
CA MET A 319 -0.08 -20.03 12.29
C MET A 319 0.80 -20.12 11.05
N THR A 320 0.87 -19.04 10.29
CA THR A 320 1.67 -18.89 9.07
C THR A 320 2.48 -17.58 9.04
N PRO A 321 3.25 -17.24 10.09
CA PRO A 321 3.98 -15.97 10.15
C PRO A 321 5.06 -15.87 9.06
N GLY A 322 5.25 -14.66 8.53
CA GLY A 322 6.25 -14.32 7.51
C GLY A 322 5.89 -14.75 6.08
N THR A 323 4.62 -15.09 5.84
CA THR A 323 4.06 -15.43 4.53
C THR A 323 3.57 -14.18 3.81
N GLU A 324 2.27 -13.95 3.73
CA GLU A 324 1.73 -12.70 3.21
C GLU A 324 2.00 -11.58 4.21
N ALA A 325 1.72 -11.79 5.49
CA ALA A 325 2.07 -10.83 6.54
C ALA A 325 3.18 -11.33 7.49
N PRO A 326 3.85 -10.43 8.25
CA PRO A 326 4.75 -10.84 9.33
C PRO A 326 4.06 -11.79 10.33
N THR A 327 2.78 -11.53 10.62
CA THR A 327 1.91 -12.40 11.41
C THR A 327 0.60 -12.67 10.70
N GLU A 328 0.24 -13.95 10.56
CA GLU A 328 -0.92 -14.41 9.81
C GLU A 328 -1.34 -15.81 10.28
N MET A 329 -2.62 -16.14 10.12
CA MET A 329 -3.15 -17.46 10.39
C MET A 329 -4.27 -17.89 9.43
N ASN A 330 -4.24 -19.15 9.00
CA ASN A 330 -5.39 -19.81 8.38
C ASN A 330 -6.32 -20.39 9.45
N THR A 331 -7.58 -20.68 9.07
CA THR A 331 -8.54 -21.36 9.95
C THR A 331 -9.22 -22.53 9.25
N PHE A 332 -9.15 -23.72 9.85
CA PHE A 332 -9.94 -24.88 9.46
C PHE A 332 -11.22 -24.98 10.28
N PHE A 333 -12.35 -25.20 9.61
CA PHE A 333 -13.67 -25.41 10.21
C PHE A 333 -14.09 -26.88 10.05
N PRO A 334 -13.77 -27.77 11.00
CA PRO A 334 -13.94 -29.22 10.83
C PRO A 334 -15.38 -29.63 10.56
N GLN A 335 -16.35 -29.00 11.23
CA GLN A 335 -17.77 -29.27 11.05
C GLN A 335 -18.31 -28.89 9.66
N PHE A 336 -17.62 -27.99 8.95
CA PHE A 336 -18.00 -27.52 7.62
C PHE A 336 -17.10 -28.09 6.52
N LYS A 337 -16.02 -28.79 6.88
CA LYS A 337 -14.95 -29.20 5.96
C LYS A 337 -14.46 -28.03 5.10
N ALA A 338 -14.36 -26.85 5.72
CA ALA A 338 -14.03 -25.61 5.04
C ALA A 338 -12.70 -25.06 5.55
N MET A 339 -11.87 -24.56 4.65
CA MET A 339 -10.56 -23.96 4.98
C MET A 339 -10.55 -22.49 4.57
N TRP A 340 -10.44 -21.62 5.57
CA TRP A 340 -10.15 -20.19 5.40
C TRP A 340 -8.65 -20.01 5.25
N MET A 341 -8.22 -19.55 4.08
CA MET A 341 -6.80 -19.46 3.71
C MET A 341 -6.18 -18.08 3.95
N ALA A 342 -6.80 -17.24 4.79
CA ALA A 342 -6.38 -15.85 5.01
C ALA A 342 -6.03 -15.19 3.68
N GLU A 343 -4.77 -14.78 3.50
CA GLU A 343 -4.24 -14.30 2.21
C GLU A 343 -3.09 -15.14 1.66
N ASN A 344 -2.70 -16.20 2.38
CA ASN A 344 -1.74 -17.22 1.93
C ASN A 344 -2.03 -17.79 0.53
N THR A 345 -3.30 -17.87 0.13
CA THR A 345 -3.67 -18.28 -1.25
C THR A 345 -4.87 -17.50 -1.77
N THR A 346 -4.68 -16.81 -2.88
CA THR A 346 -5.73 -16.08 -3.60
C THR A 346 -5.68 -16.45 -5.09
N ASN A 347 -6.57 -15.89 -5.92
CA ASN A 347 -6.56 -16.14 -7.38
C ASN A 347 -5.58 -15.21 -8.13
N THR A 348 -4.38 -15.03 -7.57
CA THR A 348 -3.25 -14.32 -8.18
C THR A 348 -1.95 -14.75 -7.49
N MET A 349 -0.82 -14.65 -8.19
CA MET A 349 0.48 -14.56 -7.54
C MET A 349 0.51 -13.31 -6.64
N HIS A 350 0.88 -13.50 -5.37
CA HIS A 350 0.97 -12.41 -4.39
C HIS A 350 2.37 -11.76 -4.39
N ASN A 351 2.49 -10.62 -3.73
CA ASN A 351 3.75 -9.92 -3.51
C ASN A 351 4.63 -10.67 -2.49
N LEU A 352 5.90 -10.89 -2.85
CA LEU A 352 6.98 -11.12 -1.89
C LEU A 352 7.58 -9.81 -1.38
N LEU A 353 7.43 -8.74 -2.17
CA LEU A 353 7.72 -7.37 -1.75
C LEU A 353 6.73 -6.44 -2.44
N THR A 354 5.86 -5.82 -1.64
CA THR A 354 4.89 -4.85 -2.15
C THR A 354 5.59 -3.58 -2.65
N LEU A 355 5.10 -3.00 -3.75
CA LEU A 355 5.71 -1.81 -4.37
C LEU A 355 5.57 -0.54 -3.51
N ARG A 356 4.57 -0.49 -2.60
CA ARG A 356 4.47 0.60 -1.61
C ARG A 356 5.65 0.63 -0.64
N GLY A 357 6.37 -0.48 -0.51
CA GLY A 357 7.49 -0.67 0.40
C GLY A 357 7.06 -1.49 1.62
N ALA A 358 7.87 -2.49 1.97
CA ALA A 358 7.75 -3.34 3.15
C ALA A 358 9.06 -4.10 3.35
N GLN A 359 9.14 -4.93 4.40
CA GLN A 359 10.16 -5.97 4.48
C GLN A 359 9.89 -7.06 3.43
N VAL A 360 10.94 -7.73 2.97
CA VAL A 360 10.78 -8.83 2.01
C VAL A 360 10.27 -10.09 2.72
N ARG A 361 9.15 -10.62 2.21
CA ARG A 361 8.51 -11.86 2.66
C ARG A 361 9.30 -13.09 2.20
N ASP A 362 9.09 -14.22 2.86
CA ASP A 362 9.87 -15.43 2.62
C ASP A 362 9.05 -16.49 1.85
N ALA A 363 9.27 -16.56 0.53
CA ALA A 363 8.60 -17.51 -0.34
C ALA A 363 8.85 -18.99 0.04
N ARG A 364 9.98 -19.31 0.69
CA ARG A 364 10.28 -20.69 1.10
C ARG A 364 9.44 -21.09 2.30
N ILE A 365 9.26 -20.23 3.30
CA ILE A 365 8.35 -20.55 4.42
C ILE A 365 6.89 -20.51 3.97
N TRP A 366 6.53 -19.65 3.02
CA TRP A 366 5.21 -19.64 2.41
C TRP A 366 4.89 -20.98 1.76
N ALA A 367 5.77 -21.48 0.89
CA ALA A 367 5.63 -22.82 0.32
C ALA A 367 5.55 -23.91 1.40
N LYS A 368 6.35 -23.83 2.47
CA LYS A 368 6.30 -24.79 3.58
C LYS A 368 4.92 -24.81 4.26
N PHE A 369 4.34 -23.64 4.57
CA PHE A 369 3.04 -23.57 5.22
C PHE A 369 1.90 -24.06 4.31
N LEU A 370 2.00 -23.87 3.00
CA LEU A 370 1.07 -24.46 2.04
C LEU A 370 1.20 -25.98 1.99
N ASP A 371 2.41 -26.52 2.07
CA ASP A 371 2.63 -27.96 2.18
C ASP A 371 2.02 -28.55 3.47
N ASP A 372 2.22 -27.87 4.59
CA ASP A 372 1.59 -28.24 5.87
C ASP A 372 0.05 -28.19 5.77
N THR A 373 -0.50 -27.20 5.06
CA THR A 373 -1.95 -27.09 4.82
C THR A 373 -2.49 -28.30 4.07
N ILE A 374 -1.83 -28.65 2.96
CA ILE A 374 -2.18 -29.81 2.13
C ILE A 374 -2.15 -31.10 2.95
N ARG A 375 -1.10 -31.29 3.75
CA ARG A 375 -0.87 -32.53 4.50
C ARG A 375 -1.82 -32.69 5.70
N VAL A 376 -2.07 -31.61 6.44
CA VAL A 376 -2.81 -31.66 7.71
C VAL A 376 -4.32 -31.49 7.49
N TYR A 377 -4.72 -30.49 6.71
CA TYR A 377 -6.13 -30.11 6.56
C TYR A 377 -6.73 -30.57 5.22
N GLY A 378 -5.88 -30.76 4.20
CA GLY A 378 -6.29 -31.19 2.87
C GLY A 378 -7.17 -32.43 2.81
N PRO A 379 -6.91 -33.52 3.55
CA PRO A 379 -7.77 -34.71 3.52
C PRO A 379 -9.24 -34.45 3.89
N ASN A 380 -9.52 -33.40 4.66
CA ASN A 380 -10.86 -33.08 5.18
C ASN A 380 -11.41 -31.75 4.67
N THR A 381 -10.84 -31.18 3.59
CA THR A 381 -11.32 -29.91 3.02
C THR A 381 -12.15 -30.15 1.76
N GLU A 382 -13.40 -29.71 1.77
CA GLU A 382 -14.32 -29.73 0.62
C GLU A 382 -14.52 -28.33 0.00
N VAL A 383 -14.25 -27.27 0.78
CA VAL A 383 -14.36 -25.87 0.35
C VAL A 383 -13.15 -25.06 0.82
N LYS A 384 -12.53 -24.30 -0.09
CA LYS A 384 -11.46 -23.34 0.20
C LYS A 384 -11.98 -21.92 -0.08
N PHE A 385 -11.77 -21.01 0.85
CA PHE A 385 -12.18 -19.61 0.75
C PHE A 385 -11.17 -18.72 1.49
N GLN A 386 -11.19 -17.41 1.26
CA GLN A 386 -10.10 -16.52 1.66
C GLN A 386 -10.51 -15.04 1.68
N SER A 387 -9.58 -14.17 2.09
CA SER A 387 -9.80 -12.73 2.29
C SER A 387 -9.99 -11.91 1.00
N HIS A 388 -9.57 -12.41 -0.17
CA HIS A 388 -9.78 -11.75 -1.48
C HIS A 388 -10.32 -12.72 -2.54
N HIS A 389 -10.84 -12.21 -3.66
CA HIS A 389 -11.35 -13.04 -4.76
C HIS A 389 -12.49 -14.00 -4.34
N TRP A 390 -12.64 -15.15 -5.02
CA TRP A 390 -13.75 -16.10 -4.86
C TRP A 390 -13.30 -17.48 -4.34
N PRO A 391 -14.20 -18.27 -3.72
CA PRO A 391 -13.90 -19.61 -3.22
C PRO A 391 -13.65 -20.66 -4.31
N MET A 392 -13.24 -21.86 -3.88
CA MET A 392 -13.13 -23.07 -4.69
C MET A 392 -13.78 -24.26 -3.98
N TRP A 393 -14.43 -25.16 -4.74
CA TRP A 393 -15.13 -26.33 -4.20
C TRP A 393 -14.65 -27.64 -4.82
N GLY A 394 -14.63 -28.69 -4.02
CA GLY A 394 -14.25 -30.04 -4.41
C GLY A 394 -12.80 -30.36 -4.02
N ASN A 395 -12.62 -31.41 -3.23
CA ASN A 395 -11.32 -31.76 -2.63
C ASN A 395 -10.19 -31.86 -3.66
N ASP A 396 -10.36 -32.64 -4.73
CA ASP A 396 -9.32 -32.85 -5.75
C ASP A 396 -8.87 -31.54 -6.41
N LYS A 397 -9.82 -30.65 -6.72
CA LYS A 397 -9.53 -29.33 -7.30
C LYS A 397 -8.73 -28.46 -6.33
N ILE A 398 -9.14 -28.44 -5.07
CA ILE A 398 -8.49 -27.67 -4.01
C ILE A 398 -7.07 -28.17 -3.77
N ILE A 399 -6.86 -29.49 -3.74
CA ILE A 399 -5.53 -30.09 -3.58
C ILE A 399 -4.63 -29.77 -4.77
N ASP A 400 -5.12 -29.83 -6.01
CA ASP A 400 -4.35 -29.44 -7.20
C ASP A 400 -3.98 -27.96 -7.15
N TYR A 401 -4.94 -27.08 -6.84
CA TYR A 401 -4.72 -25.65 -6.65
C TYR A 401 -3.64 -25.36 -5.61
N TRP A 402 -3.72 -25.95 -4.42
CA TRP A 402 -2.74 -25.71 -3.35
C TRP A 402 -1.35 -26.23 -3.72
N LYS A 403 -1.24 -27.36 -4.42
CA LYS A 403 0.05 -27.85 -4.92
C LYS A 403 0.68 -26.84 -5.88
N ARG A 404 -0.09 -26.29 -6.83
CA ARG A 404 0.41 -25.26 -7.77
C ARG A 404 0.83 -23.99 -7.05
N GLN A 405 0.02 -23.49 -6.12
CA GLN A 405 0.37 -22.30 -5.32
C GLN A 405 1.65 -22.55 -4.49
N ARG A 406 1.76 -23.70 -3.81
CA ARG A 406 2.98 -24.11 -3.09
C ARG A 406 4.19 -24.12 -4.02
N ASP A 407 4.05 -24.74 -5.19
CA ASP A 407 5.13 -24.94 -6.13
C ASP A 407 5.52 -23.62 -6.82
N MET A 408 4.59 -22.71 -7.04
CA MET A 408 4.84 -21.34 -7.52
C MET A 408 5.79 -20.59 -6.58
N TYR A 409 5.48 -20.52 -5.29
CA TYR A 409 6.37 -19.86 -4.31
C TYR A 409 7.71 -20.59 -4.18
N LYS A 410 7.70 -21.92 -4.14
CA LYS A 410 8.93 -22.72 -4.05
C LYS A 410 9.84 -22.51 -5.26
N TYR A 411 9.26 -22.46 -6.46
CA TYR A 411 9.98 -22.25 -7.71
C TYR A 411 10.58 -20.84 -7.77
N MET A 412 9.79 -19.81 -7.46
CA MET A 412 10.27 -18.43 -7.38
C MET A 412 11.47 -18.31 -6.42
N HIS A 413 11.40 -18.96 -5.26
CA HIS A 413 12.51 -19.00 -4.32
C HIS A 413 13.72 -19.76 -4.89
N ASP A 414 13.57 -21.05 -5.17
CA ASP A 414 14.69 -21.95 -5.46
C ASP A 414 15.42 -21.58 -6.74
N GLN A 415 14.68 -21.20 -7.79
CA GLN A 415 15.31 -20.83 -9.05
C GLN A 415 15.99 -19.47 -8.96
N SER A 416 15.48 -18.52 -8.16
CA SER A 416 16.20 -17.27 -7.90
C SER A 416 17.50 -17.54 -7.15
N VAL A 417 17.47 -18.41 -6.15
CA VAL A 417 18.66 -18.82 -5.41
C VAL A 417 19.63 -19.64 -6.27
N ARG A 418 19.15 -20.45 -7.21
CA ARG A 418 20.03 -21.14 -8.17
C ARG A 418 20.73 -20.13 -9.08
N LEU A 419 19.98 -19.21 -9.70
CA LEU A 419 20.51 -18.21 -10.63
C LEU A 419 21.47 -17.23 -9.93
N MET A 420 21.18 -16.83 -8.69
CA MET A 420 22.11 -15.99 -7.93
C MET A 420 23.44 -16.70 -7.61
N ASN A 421 23.40 -18.02 -7.35
CA ASN A 421 24.61 -18.82 -7.16
C ASN A 421 25.39 -19.03 -8.47
N GLU A 422 24.75 -18.80 -9.62
CA GLU A 422 25.39 -18.74 -10.94
C GLU A 422 25.98 -17.35 -11.23
N GLY A 423 25.84 -16.40 -10.31
CA GLY A 423 26.42 -15.06 -10.38
C GLY A 423 25.48 -13.99 -10.94
N LEU A 424 24.21 -14.32 -11.22
CA LEU A 424 23.25 -13.34 -11.74
C LEU A 424 22.80 -12.39 -10.62
N VAL A 425 22.68 -11.12 -10.96
CA VAL A 425 22.12 -10.10 -10.06
C VAL A 425 20.59 -10.06 -10.16
N GLY A 426 19.91 -9.47 -9.19
CA GLY A 426 18.44 -9.45 -9.14
C GLY A 426 17.76 -8.92 -10.40
N SER A 427 18.39 -7.97 -11.11
CA SER A 427 17.86 -7.44 -12.37
C SER A 427 17.90 -8.46 -13.51
N GLU A 428 18.94 -9.28 -13.59
CA GLU A 428 19.13 -10.35 -14.58
C GLU A 428 18.23 -11.55 -14.28
N ILE A 429 18.14 -11.97 -13.01
CA ILE A 429 17.25 -13.04 -12.56
C ILE A 429 15.79 -12.72 -12.97
N ALA A 430 15.36 -11.47 -12.86
CA ALA A 430 14.02 -11.05 -13.24
C ALA A 430 13.72 -11.13 -14.75
N GLU A 431 14.74 -11.12 -15.60
CA GLU A 431 14.55 -11.30 -17.05
C GLU A 431 14.66 -12.79 -17.44
N GLU A 432 15.56 -13.54 -16.82
CA GLU A 432 15.77 -14.97 -17.09
C GLU A 432 14.65 -15.86 -16.52
N MET A 433 14.05 -15.49 -15.39
CA MET A 433 13.05 -16.32 -14.73
C MET A 433 11.79 -16.52 -15.59
N GLN A 434 11.46 -17.78 -15.86
CA GLN A 434 10.21 -18.20 -16.48
C GLN A 434 9.60 -19.34 -15.68
N PHE A 435 8.27 -19.33 -15.55
CA PHE A 435 7.56 -20.48 -15.01
C PHE A 435 7.48 -21.62 -16.03
N PRO A 436 7.46 -22.87 -15.55
CA PRO A 436 7.10 -23.99 -16.40
C PRO A 436 5.61 -23.90 -16.80
N PRO A 437 5.18 -24.53 -17.91
CA PRO A 437 3.82 -24.39 -18.45
C PRO A 437 2.70 -24.70 -17.46
N GLU A 438 2.90 -25.66 -16.55
CA GLU A 438 1.94 -26.05 -15.53
C GLU A 438 1.62 -24.96 -14.50
N LEU A 439 2.55 -24.03 -14.25
CA LEU A 439 2.32 -22.86 -13.39
C LEU A 439 1.94 -21.64 -14.25
N ASN A 440 2.60 -21.45 -15.39
CA ASN A 440 2.36 -20.28 -16.24
C ASN A 440 0.94 -20.25 -16.82
N ASN A 441 0.36 -21.40 -17.16
CA ASN A 441 -0.97 -21.49 -17.79
C ASN A 441 -2.10 -21.69 -16.77
N PHE A 442 -1.83 -21.44 -15.48
CA PHE A 442 -2.81 -21.52 -14.41
C PHE A 442 -3.23 -20.12 -13.96
N TRP A 443 -4.52 -19.78 -14.09
CA TRP A 443 -5.01 -18.43 -13.82
C TRP A 443 -4.67 -17.90 -12.42
N PRO A 444 -4.78 -18.69 -11.33
CA PRO A 444 -4.37 -18.25 -10.00
C PRO A 444 -2.88 -17.94 -9.81
N ASP A 445 -2.01 -18.39 -10.70
CA ASP A 445 -0.56 -18.13 -10.62
C ASP A 445 -0.14 -16.91 -11.46
N ARG A 446 -1.09 -16.27 -12.17
CA ARG A 446 -0.82 -15.06 -12.95
C ARG A 446 -0.50 -13.89 -12.03
N GLY A 447 0.35 -12.99 -12.52
CA GLY A 447 0.84 -11.85 -11.76
C GLY A 447 -0.10 -10.65 -11.80
N TYR A 448 -1.30 -10.76 -11.22
CA TYR A 448 -2.25 -9.62 -11.16
C TYR A 448 -1.90 -8.65 -10.03
N TYR A 449 -1.34 -9.14 -8.93
CA TYR A 449 -0.89 -8.33 -7.80
C TYR A 449 0.64 -8.34 -7.72
N GLY A 450 1.21 -9.47 -7.30
CA GLY A 450 2.62 -9.78 -7.45
C GLY A 450 3.01 -9.95 -8.91
N THR A 451 4.32 -9.92 -9.19
CA THR A 451 4.84 -10.32 -10.50
C THR A 451 6.05 -11.18 -10.31
N LEU A 452 6.26 -12.14 -11.23
CA LEU A 452 7.45 -12.97 -11.24
C LEU A 452 8.73 -12.10 -11.21
N LYS A 453 8.73 -11.01 -11.98
CA LYS A 453 9.88 -10.09 -12.09
C LYS A 453 10.27 -9.41 -10.78
N HIS A 454 9.33 -8.76 -10.09
CA HIS A 454 9.69 -8.10 -8.82
C HIS A 454 9.81 -9.08 -7.67
N ASN A 455 9.11 -10.22 -7.70
CA ASN A 455 9.21 -11.24 -6.67
C ASN A 455 10.58 -11.92 -6.67
N THR A 456 11.16 -12.22 -7.83
CA THR A 456 12.51 -12.81 -7.90
C THR A 456 13.59 -11.80 -7.50
N ARG A 457 13.41 -10.51 -7.84
CA ARG A 457 14.22 -9.41 -7.29
C ARG A 457 14.13 -9.34 -5.77
N ALA A 458 12.93 -9.50 -5.22
CA ALA A 458 12.74 -9.52 -3.78
C ALA A 458 13.48 -10.69 -3.14
N VAL A 459 13.40 -11.90 -3.71
CA VAL A 459 14.20 -13.04 -3.24
C VAL A 459 15.69 -12.70 -3.25
N TYR A 460 16.21 -12.09 -4.32
CA TYR A 460 17.60 -11.62 -4.35
C TYR A 460 17.90 -10.62 -3.22
N GLN A 461 17.07 -9.59 -3.06
CA GLN A 461 17.21 -8.56 -2.02
C GLN A 461 17.21 -9.15 -0.61
N ARG A 462 16.41 -10.19 -0.36
CA ARG A 462 16.37 -10.88 0.94
C ARG A 462 17.70 -11.52 1.31
N TYR A 463 18.43 -12.05 0.33
CA TYR A 463 19.68 -12.78 0.56
C TYR A 463 20.92 -11.89 0.42
N MET A 464 20.95 -10.97 -0.54
CA MET A 464 22.13 -10.16 -0.89
C MET A 464 22.04 -8.70 -0.45
N GLY A 465 20.86 -8.24 -0.02
CA GLY A 465 20.63 -6.83 0.28
C GLY A 465 20.53 -5.97 -0.98
N TRP A 466 21.00 -4.73 -0.90
CA TRP A 466 20.90 -3.74 -1.97
C TRP A 466 22.06 -3.80 -2.98
N TYR A 467 23.23 -4.26 -2.55
CA TYR A 467 24.46 -4.26 -3.37
C TYR A 467 24.47 -5.46 -4.31
N ASP A 468 24.78 -5.22 -5.58
CA ASP A 468 24.75 -6.24 -6.62
C ASP A 468 26.11 -6.94 -6.85
N GLY A 469 27.16 -6.49 -6.17
CA GLY A 469 28.51 -7.05 -6.29
C GLY A 469 29.45 -6.25 -7.19
N ASN A 470 28.96 -5.30 -7.99
CA ASN A 470 29.77 -4.48 -8.87
C ASN A 470 30.29 -3.21 -8.16
N PRO A 471 31.63 -2.98 -8.09
CA PRO A 471 32.18 -1.84 -7.36
C PRO A 471 31.72 -0.46 -7.87
N SER A 472 31.28 -0.33 -9.12
CA SER A 472 30.73 0.93 -9.65
C SER A 472 29.39 1.31 -9.03
N ASP A 473 28.68 0.34 -8.46
CA ASP A 473 27.36 0.51 -7.86
C ASP A 473 27.43 0.62 -6.31
N LEU A 474 28.64 0.59 -5.72
CA LEU A 474 28.84 0.61 -4.26
C LEU A 474 28.68 2.01 -3.62
N ASP A 475 29.12 3.06 -4.33
CA ASP A 475 29.08 4.46 -3.88
C ASP A 475 28.70 5.33 -5.08
N ASP A 476 27.52 5.04 -5.65
CA ASP A 476 27.02 5.71 -6.84
C ASP A 476 26.62 7.16 -6.54
N LEU A 477 26.72 8.03 -7.55
CA LEU A 477 26.26 9.41 -7.40
C LEU A 477 24.74 9.42 -7.19
N PRO A 478 24.22 10.30 -6.29
CA PRO A 478 22.78 10.49 -6.14
C PRO A 478 22.09 10.76 -7.49
N PRO A 479 20.85 10.30 -7.70
CA PRO A 479 20.21 10.28 -9.02
C PRO A 479 20.26 11.60 -9.79
N GLN A 480 20.03 12.74 -9.14
CA GLN A 480 20.07 14.05 -9.78
C GLN A 480 21.49 14.46 -10.22
N ALA A 481 22.51 14.13 -9.43
CA ALA A 481 23.90 14.43 -9.78
C ALA A 481 24.39 13.55 -10.94
N ALA A 482 24.06 12.25 -10.89
CA ALA A 482 24.36 11.30 -11.97
C ALA A 482 23.67 11.68 -13.29
N ALA A 483 22.39 12.05 -13.23
CA ALA A 483 21.58 12.42 -14.40
C ALA A 483 22.20 13.53 -15.25
N LYS A 484 22.75 14.57 -14.61
CA LYS A 484 23.45 15.66 -15.30
C LYS A 484 24.64 15.15 -16.11
N LYS A 485 25.40 14.18 -15.58
CA LYS A 485 26.53 13.56 -16.26
C LYS A 485 26.11 12.62 -17.38
N TYR A 486 25.05 11.84 -17.19
CA TYR A 486 24.48 11.03 -18.27
C TYR A 486 24.06 11.87 -19.47
N VAL A 487 23.31 12.95 -19.24
CA VAL A 487 22.86 13.85 -20.31
C VAL A 487 24.04 14.54 -21.01
N GLU A 488 25.04 15.01 -20.26
CA GLU A 488 26.29 15.56 -20.81
C GLU A 488 26.97 14.55 -21.75
N TYR A 489 27.13 13.29 -21.32
CA TYR A 489 27.84 12.25 -22.06
C TYR A 489 27.05 11.75 -23.28
N MET A 490 25.72 11.82 -23.24
CA MET A 490 24.85 11.40 -24.35
C MET A 490 24.70 12.45 -25.45
N GLY A 491 25.27 13.65 -25.26
CA GLY A 491 25.28 14.74 -26.25
C GLY A 491 24.30 15.89 -25.96
N GLY A 492 23.82 16.02 -24.72
CA GLY A 492 22.85 17.04 -24.31
C GLY A 492 21.40 16.60 -24.43
N GLU A 493 20.49 17.39 -23.84
CA GLU A 493 19.06 17.05 -23.73
C GLU A 493 18.40 16.79 -25.09
N ASP A 494 18.58 17.68 -26.07
CA ASP A 494 17.97 17.55 -27.40
C ASP A 494 18.39 16.25 -28.10
N ALA A 495 19.68 15.89 -28.03
CA ALA A 495 20.19 14.66 -28.62
C ALA A 495 19.64 13.40 -27.95
N VAL A 496 19.43 13.46 -26.63
CA VAL A 496 18.79 12.36 -25.88
C VAL A 496 17.33 12.23 -26.29
N LEU A 497 16.59 13.34 -26.37
CA LEU A 497 15.18 13.34 -26.78
C LEU A 497 14.99 12.76 -28.18
N GLU A 498 15.84 13.13 -29.14
CA GLU A 498 15.79 12.63 -30.52
C GLU A 498 15.93 11.10 -30.58
N LYS A 499 16.96 10.56 -29.90
CA LYS A 499 17.20 9.12 -29.83
C LYS A 499 16.09 8.38 -29.07
N ALA A 500 15.67 8.92 -27.93
CA ALA A 500 14.62 8.34 -27.11
C ALA A 500 13.28 8.31 -27.84
N LYS A 501 12.98 9.32 -28.66
CA LYS A 501 11.76 9.34 -29.49
C LYS A 501 11.79 8.24 -30.54
N LYS A 502 12.95 8.00 -31.18
CA LYS A 502 13.11 6.86 -32.08
C LYS A 502 12.87 5.53 -31.37
N ASP A 503 13.47 5.34 -30.20
CA ASP A 503 13.26 4.12 -29.38
C ASP A 503 11.79 3.95 -28.98
N PHE A 504 11.10 5.04 -28.65
CA PHE A 504 9.67 5.03 -28.35
C PHE A 504 8.85 4.57 -29.56
N ASP A 505 9.13 5.12 -30.75
CA ASP A 505 8.43 4.78 -31.99
C ASP A 505 8.66 3.32 -32.40
N ASP A 506 9.84 2.79 -32.10
CA ASP A 506 10.21 1.38 -32.30
C ASP A 506 9.62 0.43 -31.22
N GLY A 507 8.96 0.97 -30.20
CA GLY A 507 8.30 0.20 -29.13
C GLY A 507 9.18 -0.15 -27.92
N ASN A 508 10.36 0.44 -27.80
CA ASN A 508 11.36 0.15 -26.76
C ASN A 508 11.08 0.90 -25.43
N TYR A 509 9.83 0.89 -24.95
CA TYR A 509 9.35 1.78 -23.87
C TYR A 509 10.16 1.70 -22.57
N ARG A 510 10.60 0.49 -22.18
CA ARG A 510 11.44 0.29 -20.99
C ARG A 510 12.73 1.08 -21.07
N TRP A 511 13.41 1.02 -22.22
CA TRP A 511 14.67 1.72 -22.44
C TRP A 511 14.46 3.23 -22.57
N THR A 512 13.43 3.63 -23.34
CA THR A 512 13.02 5.04 -23.43
C THR A 512 12.82 5.66 -22.04
N ALA A 513 12.10 4.96 -21.14
CA ALA A 513 11.86 5.43 -19.78
C ALA A 513 13.16 5.54 -18.95
N MET A 514 14.05 4.55 -19.05
CA MET A 514 15.34 4.57 -18.34
C MET A 514 16.20 5.77 -18.72
N VAL A 515 16.25 6.10 -20.01
CA VAL A 515 17.04 7.21 -20.53
C VAL A 515 16.38 8.56 -20.22
N LEU A 516 15.07 8.69 -20.44
CA LEU A 516 14.34 9.95 -20.20
C LEU A 516 14.25 10.32 -18.71
N LYS A 517 14.31 9.35 -17.79
CA LYS A 517 14.50 9.64 -16.37
C LYS A 517 15.73 10.54 -16.15
N GLN A 518 16.83 10.31 -16.88
CA GLN A 518 18.03 11.12 -16.74
C GLN A 518 17.79 12.55 -17.23
N VAL A 519 17.03 12.74 -18.32
CA VAL A 519 16.63 14.08 -18.78
C VAL A 519 15.84 14.81 -17.70
N VAL A 520 14.78 14.19 -17.18
CA VAL A 520 13.89 14.80 -16.17
C VAL A 520 14.62 15.08 -14.85
N PHE A 521 15.53 14.20 -14.43
CA PHE A 521 16.31 14.43 -13.21
C PHE A 521 17.41 15.49 -13.40
N ALA A 522 17.99 15.61 -14.60
CA ALA A 522 18.98 16.65 -14.90
C ALA A 522 18.31 18.03 -15.05
N ASN A 523 17.15 18.07 -15.71
CA ASN A 523 16.35 19.25 -15.99
C ASN A 523 14.86 18.99 -15.62
N PRO A 524 14.45 19.26 -14.36
CA PRO A 524 13.09 19.06 -13.92
C PRO A 524 12.09 20.04 -14.56
N ASP A 525 12.51 20.99 -15.38
CA ASP A 525 11.63 21.88 -16.15
C ASP A 525 11.48 21.45 -17.63
N SER A 526 12.12 20.35 -18.05
CA SER A 526 12.01 19.81 -19.41
C SER A 526 10.60 19.32 -19.71
N VAL A 527 9.81 20.15 -20.41
CA VAL A 527 8.44 19.80 -20.83
C VAL A 527 8.44 18.58 -21.75
N ASN A 528 9.34 18.56 -22.75
CA ASN A 528 9.43 17.45 -23.69
C ASN A 528 9.93 16.15 -23.05
N GLY A 529 10.90 16.23 -22.15
CA GLY A 529 11.37 15.07 -21.41
C GLY A 529 10.29 14.45 -20.53
N LYS A 530 9.53 15.28 -19.80
CA LYS A 530 8.40 14.80 -18.98
C LYS A 530 7.31 14.17 -19.81
N ASN A 531 6.88 14.82 -20.90
CA ASN A 531 5.79 14.31 -21.72
C ASN A 531 6.15 12.99 -22.42
N LEU A 532 7.36 12.88 -22.98
CA LEU A 532 7.79 11.64 -23.64
C LEU A 532 8.04 10.50 -22.63
N LEU A 533 8.51 10.83 -21.41
CA LEU A 533 8.60 9.86 -20.32
C LEU A 533 7.21 9.39 -19.86
N ALA A 534 6.25 10.31 -19.77
CA ALA A 534 4.86 10.00 -19.45
C ALA A 534 4.22 9.10 -20.51
N ASP A 535 4.43 9.39 -21.80
CA ASP A 535 3.97 8.54 -22.90
C ASP A 535 4.59 7.13 -22.82
N SER A 536 5.87 7.03 -22.42
CA SER A 536 6.56 5.73 -22.23
C SER A 536 5.97 4.93 -21.08
N TYR A 537 5.75 5.56 -19.93
CA TYR A 537 5.06 4.92 -18.81
C TYR A 537 3.64 4.51 -19.19
N GLU A 538 2.92 5.33 -19.94
CA GLU A 538 1.56 5.01 -20.37
C GLU A 538 1.49 3.73 -21.20
N GLN A 539 2.38 3.56 -22.19
CA GLN A 539 2.44 2.31 -22.96
C GLN A 539 2.84 1.11 -22.10
N MET A 540 3.77 1.29 -21.15
CA MET A 540 4.13 0.23 -20.20
C MET A 540 2.95 -0.14 -19.29
N GLY A 541 2.16 0.83 -18.84
CA GLY A 541 0.94 0.61 -18.06
C GLY A 541 -0.17 -0.09 -18.86
N TYR A 542 -0.25 0.15 -20.18
CA TYR A 542 -1.19 -0.54 -21.07
C TYR A 542 -0.82 -2.00 -21.33
N GLN A 543 0.47 -2.34 -21.25
CA GLN A 543 0.97 -3.71 -21.40
C GLN A 543 0.99 -4.51 -20.08
N ALA A 544 0.96 -3.83 -18.93
CA ALA A 544 1.11 -4.46 -17.63
C ALA A 544 -0.05 -5.42 -17.30
N GLU A 545 0.29 -6.67 -16.96
CA GLU A 545 -0.65 -7.68 -16.44
C GLU A 545 -0.97 -7.45 -14.95
N SER A 546 -0.06 -6.82 -14.19
CA SER A 546 -0.27 -6.48 -12.78
C SER A 546 -1.01 -5.15 -12.64
N GLY A 547 -2.09 -5.14 -11.85
CA GLY A 547 -2.84 -3.94 -11.47
C GLY A 547 -1.95 -2.90 -10.78
N PRO A 548 -1.14 -3.29 -9.78
CA PRO A 548 -0.10 -2.44 -9.19
C PRO A 548 0.87 -1.83 -10.20
N TRP A 549 1.43 -2.63 -11.12
CA TRP A 549 2.38 -2.11 -12.11
C TRP A 549 1.73 -1.10 -13.06
N ARG A 550 0.52 -1.43 -13.54
CA ARG A 550 -0.28 -0.51 -14.35
C ARG A 550 -0.46 0.82 -13.63
N SER A 551 -0.90 0.79 -12.39
CA SER A 551 -1.17 1.98 -11.59
C SER A 551 0.09 2.80 -11.32
N VAL A 552 1.22 2.15 -11.00
CA VAL A 552 2.51 2.83 -10.78
C VAL A 552 2.95 3.60 -12.02
N TYR A 553 2.87 2.97 -13.20
CA TYR A 553 3.24 3.63 -14.44
C TYR A 553 2.30 4.79 -14.77
N LEU A 554 0.99 4.57 -14.70
CA LEU A 554 0.00 5.59 -15.07
C LEU A 554 -0.03 6.76 -14.09
N GLN A 555 0.18 6.51 -12.79
CA GLN A 555 0.31 7.59 -11.79
C GLN A 555 1.60 8.39 -12.03
N GLY A 556 2.70 7.71 -12.39
CA GLY A 556 3.92 8.41 -12.81
C GLY A 556 3.72 9.29 -14.03
N ALA A 557 3.02 8.80 -15.05
CA ALA A 557 2.67 9.57 -16.23
C ALA A 557 1.76 10.77 -15.88
N TYR A 558 0.79 10.57 -14.99
CA TYR A 558 -0.09 11.63 -14.51
C TYR A 558 0.69 12.75 -13.83
N GLU A 559 1.58 12.43 -12.89
CA GLU A 559 2.34 13.45 -12.15
C GLU A 559 3.38 14.17 -13.02
N LEU A 560 3.97 13.50 -14.03
CA LEU A 560 4.85 14.16 -15.01
C LEU A 560 4.11 15.22 -15.84
N ARG A 561 2.83 14.95 -16.18
CA ARG A 561 1.99 15.83 -17.02
C ARG A 561 1.32 16.94 -16.22
N ASN A 562 0.95 16.68 -14.96
CA ASN A 562 0.09 17.56 -14.17
C ASN A 562 0.76 18.12 -12.90
N GLY A 563 1.94 17.62 -12.53
CA GLY A 563 2.60 17.92 -11.26
C GLY A 563 2.08 17.04 -10.11
N VAL A 564 2.72 17.19 -8.95
CA VAL A 564 2.35 16.47 -7.73
C VAL A 564 1.05 17.06 -7.15
N PRO A 565 0.07 16.23 -6.76
CA PRO A 565 -1.15 16.69 -6.09
C PRO A 565 -0.86 17.44 -4.78
N THR A 566 -1.78 18.31 -4.36
CA THR A 566 -1.69 19.06 -3.09
C THR A 566 -2.67 18.56 -2.03
N ALA A 567 -3.60 17.67 -2.38
CA ALA A 567 -4.62 17.11 -1.49
C ALA A 567 -5.08 15.72 -1.98
N GLY A 568 -5.75 14.97 -1.11
CA GLY A 568 -6.14 13.57 -1.32
C GLY A 568 -5.11 12.59 -0.72
N GLY A 569 -5.28 11.29 -0.98
CA GLY A 569 -4.36 10.23 -0.54
C GLY A 569 -5.00 9.25 0.45
N THR A 570 -4.21 8.26 0.87
CA THR A 570 -4.56 7.24 1.86
C THR A 570 -3.72 7.46 3.12
N ASP A 571 -4.36 7.55 4.28
CA ASP A 571 -3.68 7.65 5.58
C ASP A 571 -3.74 6.31 6.30
N THR A 572 -2.58 5.71 6.56
CA THR A 572 -2.46 4.44 7.28
C THR A 572 -2.29 4.62 8.79
N ALA A 573 -1.95 5.82 9.27
CA ALA A 573 -1.68 6.10 10.67
C ALA A 573 -2.88 6.78 11.34
N SER A 574 -4.00 6.05 11.43
CA SER A 574 -5.24 6.59 11.98
C SER A 574 -5.15 6.85 13.50
N PRO A 575 -6.08 7.66 14.07
CA PRO A 575 -6.17 7.85 15.51
C PRO A 575 -6.23 6.53 16.29
N ASP A 576 -6.98 5.53 15.82
CA ASP A 576 -7.05 4.23 16.49
C ASP A 576 -5.75 3.43 16.39
N THR A 577 -5.06 3.48 15.24
CA THR A 577 -3.73 2.85 15.11
C THR A 577 -2.74 3.50 16.08
N ILE A 578 -2.79 4.82 16.21
CA ILE A 578 -1.98 5.57 17.18
C ILE A 578 -2.39 5.23 18.62
N ASP A 579 -3.68 5.07 18.87
CA ASP A 579 -4.22 4.69 20.17
C ASP A 579 -3.85 3.27 20.59
N ALA A 580 -3.70 2.37 19.62
CA ALA A 580 -3.26 1.00 19.83
C ALA A 580 -1.76 0.86 20.15
N MET A 581 -0.93 1.86 19.80
CA MET A 581 0.53 1.76 20.01
C MET A 581 0.89 1.67 21.49
N PRO A 582 1.65 0.64 21.92
CA PRO A 582 2.31 0.66 23.21
C PRO A 582 3.25 1.88 23.36
N PRO A 583 3.48 2.38 24.59
CA PRO A 583 4.39 3.51 24.82
C PRO A 583 5.77 3.35 24.16
N GLU A 584 6.32 2.14 24.16
CA GLU A 584 7.62 1.81 23.60
C GLU A 584 7.68 2.13 22.09
N MET A 585 6.69 1.65 21.30
CA MET A 585 6.59 1.96 19.87
C MET A 585 6.34 3.44 19.59
N MET A 586 5.57 4.11 20.45
CA MET A 586 5.39 5.56 20.35
C MET A 586 6.72 6.28 20.53
N PHE A 587 7.56 5.88 21.48
CA PHE A 587 8.89 6.48 21.66
C PHE A 587 9.83 6.18 20.49
N ASP A 588 9.78 4.98 19.90
CA ASP A 588 10.50 4.68 18.66
C ASP A 588 10.06 5.60 17.52
N TYR A 589 8.76 5.86 17.37
CA TYR A 589 8.25 6.81 16.38
C TYR A 589 8.69 8.26 16.66
N LEU A 590 8.70 8.70 17.92
CA LEU A 590 9.26 10.01 18.28
C LEU A 590 10.76 10.09 17.98
N ALA A 591 11.49 8.99 18.13
CA ALA A 591 12.91 8.93 17.79
C ALA A 591 13.14 9.07 16.28
N VAL A 592 12.29 8.47 15.44
CA VAL A 592 12.30 8.65 13.98
C VAL A 592 12.00 10.10 13.59
N ARG A 593 11.12 10.78 14.32
CA ARG A 593 10.80 12.19 14.09
C ARG A 593 11.86 13.17 14.59
N LEU A 594 12.77 12.74 15.46
CA LEU A 594 13.81 13.61 15.99
C LEU A 594 14.76 14.06 14.87
N ASN A 595 14.85 15.38 14.67
CA ASN A 595 15.83 15.97 13.78
C ASN A 595 17.22 15.95 14.44
N GLY A 596 17.97 14.88 14.18
CA GLY A 596 19.32 14.68 14.73
C GLY A 596 20.27 15.87 14.54
N PRO A 597 20.36 16.48 13.33
CA PRO A 597 21.16 17.69 13.13
C PRO A 597 20.77 18.88 14.01
N LYS A 598 19.47 19.15 14.23
CA LYS A 598 19.01 20.19 15.18
C LYS A 598 19.27 19.80 16.64
N ALA A 599 19.28 18.51 16.93
CA ALA A 599 19.55 17.95 18.26
C ALA A 599 21.05 17.85 18.59
N ALA A 600 21.93 18.10 17.63
CA ALA A 600 23.38 18.02 17.83
C ALA A 600 23.85 18.92 18.99
N GLY A 601 24.61 18.32 19.91
CA GLY A 601 25.15 19.00 21.10
C GLY A 601 24.13 19.24 22.23
N LYS A 602 22.85 18.90 22.05
CA LYS A 602 21.85 18.99 23.12
C LYS A 602 21.90 17.74 24.01
N LYS A 603 21.64 17.94 25.30
CA LYS A 603 21.39 16.89 26.30
C LYS A 603 20.08 17.22 26.99
N ILE A 604 19.09 16.35 26.85
CA ILE A 604 17.77 16.51 27.46
C ILE A 604 17.39 15.18 28.11
N ALA A 605 17.03 15.20 29.40
CA ALA A 605 16.54 14.05 30.13
C ALA A 605 15.09 14.33 30.58
N LEU A 606 14.11 13.61 30.04
CA LEU A 606 12.71 13.73 30.42
C LEU A 606 12.24 12.43 31.06
N ASN A 607 11.28 12.54 31.97
CA ASN A 607 10.55 11.40 32.50
C ASN A 607 9.09 11.47 32.04
N VAL A 608 8.50 10.32 31.76
CA VAL A 608 7.08 10.17 31.45
C VAL A 608 6.48 9.13 32.39
N ASP A 609 5.45 9.53 33.14
CA ASP A 609 4.69 8.69 34.05
C ASP A 609 3.26 8.53 33.54
N PHE A 610 2.96 7.35 32.98
CA PHE A 610 1.62 6.98 32.54
C PHE A 610 0.80 6.51 33.72
N THR A 611 0.01 7.43 34.27
CA THR A 611 -0.78 7.24 35.51
C THR A 611 -1.85 6.15 35.40
N ASP A 612 -2.42 5.96 34.20
CA ASP A 612 -3.40 4.93 33.87
C ASP A 612 -2.76 3.55 33.69
N LEU A 613 -1.62 3.50 33.00
CA LEU A 613 -0.86 2.26 32.76
C LEU A 613 -0.02 1.82 33.96
N LYS A 614 0.22 2.72 34.92
CA LYS A 614 1.19 2.55 36.02
C LYS A 614 2.58 2.16 35.51
N LYS A 615 2.98 2.77 34.40
CA LYS A 615 4.28 2.58 33.76
C LYS A 615 5.04 3.91 33.72
N GLN A 616 6.35 3.83 33.96
CA GLN A 616 7.23 4.98 33.99
C GLN A 616 8.37 4.76 33.00
N TYR A 617 8.76 5.82 32.33
CA TYR A 617 9.83 5.81 31.33
C TYR A 617 10.74 7.02 31.48
N GLY A 618 12.02 6.78 31.21
CA GLY A 618 13.04 7.80 31.05
C GLY A 618 13.31 8.01 29.57
N LEU A 619 13.36 9.24 29.11
CA LEU A 619 13.68 9.64 27.75
C LEU A 619 14.95 10.48 27.75
N THR A 620 15.93 10.08 26.95
CA THR A 620 17.23 10.77 26.87
C THR A 620 17.51 11.18 25.43
N VAL A 621 17.60 12.49 25.19
CA VAL A 621 18.16 13.05 23.95
C VAL A 621 19.61 13.40 24.19
N GLU A 622 20.51 12.69 23.51
CA GLU A 622 21.95 12.96 23.53
C GLU A 622 22.55 12.51 22.21
N ASN A 623 23.60 13.19 21.73
CA ASN A 623 24.29 12.88 20.46
C ASN A 623 23.35 12.84 19.24
N GLY A 624 22.29 13.65 19.25
CA GLY A 624 21.34 13.74 18.14
C GLY A 624 20.37 12.56 18.02
N VAL A 625 20.27 11.70 19.05
CA VAL A 625 19.32 10.57 19.09
C VAL A 625 18.42 10.65 20.31
N LEU A 626 17.26 10.02 20.25
CA LEU A 626 16.36 9.81 21.37
C LEU A 626 16.44 8.34 21.79
N ASN A 627 16.71 8.08 23.06
CA ASN A 627 16.61 6.76 23.69
C ASN A 627 15.52 6.78 24.76
N TYR A 628 14.97 5.61 25.08
CA TYR A 628 14.10 5.42 26.23
C TYR A 628 14.53 4.24 27.09
N SER A 629 14.15 4.26 28.36
CA SER A 629 14.37 3.17 29.32
C SER A 629 13.17 3.03 30.25
N ASP A 630 12.97 1.83 30.78
CA ASP A 630 12.02 1.61 31.87
C ASP A 630 12.42 2.36 33.13
N GLY A 631 11.42 2.88 33.84
CA GLY A 631 11.59 3.64 35.07
C GLY A 631 12.01 5.09 34.87
N LEU A 632 11.99 5.86 35.96
CA LEU A 632 12.36 7.26 35.96
C LEU A 632 13.89 7.44 35.99
N LEU A 633 14.39 8.39 35.20
CA LEU A 633 15.77 8.86 35.30
C LEU A 633 15.98 9.59 36.63
N PRO A 634 17.06 9.29 37.39
CA PRO A 634 17.35 9.97 38.64
C PRO A 634 17.64 11.48 38.49
N GLN A 635 18.17 11.88 37.34
CA GLN A 635 18.51 13.26 36.99
C GLN A 635 17.78 13.67 35.71
N SER A 636 16.46 13.82 35.79
CA SER A 636 15.65 14.37 34.69
C SER A 636 15.56 15.89 34.78
N ASP A 637 15.57 16.57 33.64
CA ASP A 637 15.23 17.98 33.53
C ASP A 637 13.76 18.23 33.85
N ALA A 638 12.86 17.33 33.43
CA ALA A 638 11.43 17.43 33.70
C ALA A 638 10.74 16.06 33.76
N THR A 639 9.62 15.98 34.46
CA THR A 639 8.74 14.80 34.52
C THR A 639 7.32 15.19 34.09
N LEU A 640 6.79 14.49 33.08
CA LEU A 640 5.41 14.60 32.64
C LEU A 640 4.60 13.44 33.24
N LYS A 641 3.58 13.75 34.03
CA LYS A 641 2.61 12.76 34.52
C LYS A 641 1.28 12.97 33.81
N LEU A 642 0.82 11.95 33.11
CA LEU A 642 -0.37 12.01 32.26
C LEU A 642 -0.96 10.62 32.03
N THR A 643 -2.09 10.53 31.34
CA THR A 643 -2.62 9.25 30.84
C THR A 643 -2.08 8.97 29.45
N LYS A 644 -2.13 7.71 29.00
CA LYS A 644 -1.81 7.34 27.61
C LYS A 644 -2.71 8.09 26.62
N ALA A 645 -4.01 8.18 26.93
CA ALA A 645 -4.97 8.91 26.11
C ALA A 645 -4.59 10.40 25.95
N THR A 646 -4.20 11.07 27.04
CA THR A 646 -3.73 12.46 26.97
C THR A 646 -2.47 12.61 26.10
N MET A 647 -1.51 11.67 26.21
CA MET A 647 -0.31 11.69 25.37
C MET A 647 -0.66 11.56 23.89
N ASN A 648 -1.55 10.62 23.55
CA ASN A 648 -1.98 10.39 22.19
C ASN A 648 -2.71 11.61 21.61
N ASP A 649 -3.60 12.25 22.37
CA ASP A 649 -4.27 13.49 21.95
C ASP A 649 -3.28 14.62 21.67
N ILE A 650 -2.18 14.70 22.43
CA ILE A 650 -1.11 15.67 22.20
C ILE A 650 -0.35 15.33 20.91
N GLN A 651 0.04 14.06 20.73
CA GLN A 651 0.75 13.60 19.54
C GLN A 651 -0.06 13.79 18.25
N LEU A 652 -1.36 13.53 18.31
CA LEU A 652 -2.31 13.73 17.21
C LEU A 652 -2.62 15.21 16.95
N GLY A 653 -2.12 16.12 17.78
CA GLY A 653 -2.39 17.55 17.67
C GLY A 653 -3.83 17.94 18.03
N LYS A 654 -4.63 17.02 18.59
CA LYS A 654 -6.00 17.29 19.08
C LYS A 654 -5.98 18.25 20.26
N VAL A 655 -4.96 18.15 21.11
CA VAL A 655 -4.74 19.03 22.26
C VAL A 655 -3.30 19.55 22.24
N LYS A 656 -3.09 20.84 22.49
CA LYS A 656 -1.73 21.35 22.67
C LYS A 656 -1.22 20.98 24.06
N LEU A 657 0.05 20.59 24.16
CA LEU A 657 0.69 20.29 25.46
C LEU A 657 0.51 21.42 26.49
N ALA A 658 0.62 22.69 26.06
CA ALA A 658 0.40 23.84 26.96
C ALA A 658 -1.03 23.93 27.50
N ASP A 659 -2.02 23.59 26.68
CA ASP A 659 -3.44 23.60 27.06
C ASP A 659 -3.73 22.42 28.00
N ALA A 660 -3.18 21.24 27.71
CA ALA A 660 -3.29 20.06 28.58
C ALA A 660 -2.69 20.28 29.98
N ILE A 661 -1.56 21.00 30.06
CA ILE A 661 -0.95 21.40 31.34
C ILE A 661 -1.83 22.41 32.07
N SER A 662 -2.34 23.42 31.36
CA SER A 662 -3.22 24.44 31.95
C SER A 662 -4.55 23.84 32.47
N ALA A 663 -5.03 22.78 31.83
CA ALA A 663 -6.22 22.04 32.22
C ALA A 663 -5.97 20.98 33.33
N ASN A 664 -4.73 20.86 33.84
CA ASN A 664 -4.31 19.80 34.78
C ASN A 664 -4.46 18.36 34.26
N ASN A 665 -4.53 18.16 32.94
CA ASN A 665 -4.51 16.83 32.32
C ASN A 665 -3.08 16.28 32.17
N VAL A 666 -2.07 17.16 32.25
CA VAL A 666 -0.65 16.83 32.34
C VAL A 666 -0.07 17.57 33.53
N ALA A 667 0.41 16.85 34.53
CA ALA A 667 1.21 17.44 35.61
C ALA A 667 2.67 17.47 35.17
N LEU A 668 3.25 18.66 35.11
CA LEU A 668 4.64 18.87 34.74
C LEU A 668 5.45 19.30 35.97
N GLU A 669 6.49 18.53 36.28
CA GLU A 669 7.47 18.83 37.32
C GLU A 669 8.82 19.14 36.64
N GLY A 670 9.59 20.10 37.17
CA GLY A 670 10.91 20.46 36.64
C GLY A 670 10.89 21.56 35.55
N ASN A 671 11.86 21.51 34.63
CA ASN A 671 12.11 22.54 33.64
C ASN A 671 11.22 22.40 32.40
N ARG A 672 10.21 23.26 32.29
CA ARG A 672 9.34 23.33 31.10
C ARG A 672 10.09 23.55 29.79
N GLN A 673 11.15 24.36 29.80
CA GLN A 673 11.88 24.68 28.58
C GLN A 673 12.49 23.43 27.95
N SER A 674 12.92 22.45 28.74
CA SER A 674 13.46 21.19 28.22
C SER A 674 12.42 20.37 27.44
N VAL A 675 11.15 20.43 27.84
CA VAL A 675 10.06 19.77 27.12
C VAL A 675 9.73 20.50 25.82
N ASP A 676 9.66 21.83 25.85
CA ASP A 676 9.40 22.62 24.66
C ASP A 676 10.56 22.50 23.65
N ASP A 677 11.81 22.44 24.14
CA ASP A 677 13.00 22.18 23.33
C ASP A 677 12.92 20.79 22.68
N PHE A 678 12.56 19.74 23.43
CA PHE A 678 12.36 18.39 22.88
C PHE A 678 11.31 18.39 21.77
N VAL A 679 10.14 18.98 22.00
CA VAL A 679 9.07 19.06 20.99
C VAL A 679 9.54 19.84 19.76
N GLY A 680 10.32 20.91 19.94
CA GLY A 680 10.90 21.70 18.86
C GLY A 680 11.94 20.96 18.01
N LEU A 681 12.42 19.80 18.45
CA LEU A 681 13.34 18.94 17.69
C LEU A 681 12.61 17.93 16.81
N LEU A 682 11.30 17.74 16.96
CA LEU A 682 10.53 16.76 16.20
C LEU A 682 10.07 17.36 14.86
N ASP A 683 10.41 16.71 13.76
CA ASP A 683 9.93 17.08 12.44
C ASP A 683 8.50 16.58 12.20
N THR A 684 7.85 17.18 11.20
CA THR A 684 6.65 16.65 10.55
C THR A 684 7.00 16.36 9.09
N PHE A 685 6.38 15.32 8.52
CA PHE A 685 6.67 14.89 7.17
C PHE A 685 5.56 15.33 6.22
N ASN A 686 5.95 15.88 5.06
CA ASN A 686 5.02 16.13 3.98
C ASN A 686 4.69 14.81 3.27
N LEU A 687 3.40 14.51 3.09
CA LEU A 687 2.97 13.33 2.33
C LEU A 687 3.35 13.46 0.85
N TRP A 688 3.17 14.64 0.26
CA TRP A 688 3.32 14.88 -1.17
C TRP A 688 4.75 15.22 -1.57
N PHE A 689 5.70 14.34 -1.23
CA PHE A 689 7.05 14.42 -1.78
C PHE A 689 7.09 13.93 -3.24
N ASN A 690 8.04 14.46 -4.02
CA ASN A 690 8.23 14.11 -5.43
C ASN A 690 8.74 12.66 -5.57
N ILE A 691 8.27 11.94 -6.59
CA ILE A 691 8.74 10.59 -6.94
C ILE A 691 9.39 10.57 -8.33
N VAL A 692 8.70 11.12 -9.33
CA VAL A 692 9.13 11.09 -10.74
C VAL A 692 9.97 12.30 -11.17
N THR A 693 10.21 13.25 -10.24
CA THR A 693 11.10 14.40 -10.39
C THR A 693 11.95 14.57 -9.12
N PRO A 694 13.12 15.24 -9.19
CA PRO A 694 13.91 15.61 -8.01
C PRO A 694 13.15 16.46 -6.98
#